data_AF-A0A178K6P9-F1
#
_entry.id   AF-A0A178K6P9-F1
#
_cell.length_a   1.000
_cell.length_b   1.000
_cell.length_c   1.000
_cell.angle_alpha   90.00
_cell.angle_beta   90.00
_cell.angle_gamma   90.00
#
_symmetry.space_group_name_H-M   'P 1'
#
loop_
_entity.id
_entity.type
_entity.pdbx_description
1 polymer ?
#
loop_
_entity_poly.entity_id
_entity_poly.type
_entity_poly.pdbx_seq_one_letter_code
_entity_poly.pdbx_strand_id
1 'polypeptide(L)'
;MNQFDKNKIIPLDVQDPQQIKTALIQYQTLLNTDQAFHNQEFDVEFIHSSNDEQRRLQPSDAGSNLTLLQSALNMGQEGGSHYYDHEITDDCETYISEVILFAAALQYPELKDTVVDTAKAIVAITRRMNDTSDMWIDDMRVFGIEALYMLTCTDLQYAYLIGQYFIPYWDDEHATQYEDYLASLLQKHGWHPEIIKAFIWCDNPSFRKGMFMNDPYSNTVSYQPLGDYLQENPDQYASFKQMVIARFQAEPVLLCRIDTTEEEEEDYSQHSPVVWLYQSLFPHTSFYDEEEALDAFMQQPFMASTLENEAYDLEATIRDQVSNILVKPSEGALKERAEYLAYLARGERQCELNYGTEVLKPLILAMPQGEDLWLYIENGEDRSALDALEEIELIPLAKAHAPEMSAQIEDHLCSFEYNNQGITEELSSILELVRGDLLTNHFGDESTIEHENGLITTLTVTPDSKKALLEARRQQYLRVIDVFYHALGKRELREYMMESLTEDDEPLISRQDYFRRYSQLSNAEIDSDNDSEADSEALEPALSRDVESIFAQFTDEDEILYSKDLKHVDEVLRTSRELCHPQHWPEPDMGFMALASYQLYRDFNEQIGDDVTHALFNYLNEHNVWEMAASKIIKEAYSHGAYYCPDDRGLKEDDIARIKAYFSAEKPEDDQASLLALLEPQLFRDDCCRRSNIYINKYSEYQPGYKLFNDHDEDFQRFTLIAFWLRQLPLPIRVQADRLWQFIITLAPVRAARNVLRAYSDDSYDIEFANVLDSINIHEQLEKAGISQGILSAYEMSRQFYDETRYSQWLSIYSEITSTSTSMFGSIDRKKAEAMADGLKYINEHDKIEFLHHASLKYPEIPLDLKHDLKRALNIMVQLNIHSWEQALAHEYGKACLFNGDGDKTPAKLRLPILSDENTVHDKPCHMDGMSWMSLTVVQKRASSEHGDHHAIIMADHEVPLELYQEALPRGPLLIFAEDVDSQAIVSRIAELQNLEARIEHIVAQTLSYLDGDVDFDAIASLYAEHLSGEYFSPNAEEYTMYGLDQFIWTMEPERRDRFTKLLFNHNYRGFKIIERNYEKPWLHHQLTQGEINFETYLERVREYENEATETGMRFLLNWLMELEVNPAHITLFCIKYSQFDACCEFIHEHARERLSSFKKALAYLHAGRRAELPEILSKASDAENLIALLAKDRSRVVKEAVAKYLPSVAE
;
A
#
# COMPACT_ATOMS: atom_id res chain seq x y z
N MET A 1 -5.79 23.00 6.39
CA MET A 1 -5.48 22.85 4.96
C MET A 1 -5.74 24.21 4.35
N ASN A 2 -4.68 24.86 3.91
CA ASN A 2 -4.69 26.24 3.43
C ASN A 2 -4.66 26.22 1.89
N GLN A 3 -5.41 27.12 1.27
CA GLN A 3 -5.36 27.35 -0.18
C GLN A 3 -4.08 28.06 -0.63
N PHE A 4 -3.73 27.90 -1.90
CA PHE A 4 -2.49 28.41 -2.50
C PHE A 4 -2.63 29.86 -2.99
N ASP A 5 -1.81 30.77 -2.47
CA ASP A 5 -1.75 32.18 -2.91
C ASP A 5 -1.30 32.31 -4.37
N LYS A 6 -2.00 33.15 -5.16
CA LYS A 6 -1.69 33.38 -6.57
C LYS A 6 -0.71 34.54 -6.74
N ASN A 7 0.41 34.28 -7.39
CA ASN A 7 1.50 35.24 -7.57
C ASN A 7 1.50 35.91 -8.96
N LYS A 8 0.88 35.30 -9.99
CA LYS A 8 0.76 35.91 -11.32
C LYS A 8 -0.55 36.69 -11.47
N ILE A 9 -0.51 37.96 -11.09
CA ILE A 9 -1.66 38.86 -11.22
C ILE A 9 -1.71 39.51 -12.62
N ILE A 10 -2.83 39.31 -13.34
CA ILE A 10 -3.11 39.92 -14.65
C ILE A 10 -4.21 40.99 -14.50
N PRO A 11 -3.87 42.29 -14.53
CA PRO A 11 -4.86 43.37 -14.42
C PRO A 11 -5.55 43.66 -15.75
N LEU A 12 -6.87 43.90 -15.70
CA LEU A 12 -7.66 44.34 -16.87
C LEU A 12 -8.86 45.21 -16.49
N ASP A 13 -9.30 46.10 -17.38
CA ASP A 13 -10.67 46.62 -17.35
C ASP A 13 -11.63 45.61 -18.01
N VAL A 14 -12.45 44.95 -17.19
CA VAL A 14 -13.44 43.94 -17.62
C VAL A 14 -14.55 44.52 -18.51
N GLN A 15 -14.68 45.85 -18.59
CA GLN A 15 -15.61 46.52 -19.50
C GLN A 15 -14.96 46.91 -20.84
N ASP A 16 -13.64 46.73 -21.00
CA ASP A 16 -12.88 47.05 -22.21
C ASP A 16 -12.48 45.76 -22.98
N PRO A 17 -13.10 45.47 -24.14
CA PRO A 17 -12.78 44.29 -24.94
C PRO A 17 -11.31 44.18 -25.35
N GLN A 18 -10.60 45.29 -25.55
CA GLN A 18 -9.19 45.24 -25.93
C GLN A 18 -8.30 44.82 -24.76
N GLN A 19 -8.63 45.23 -23.53
CA GLN A 19 -7.90 44.79 -22.34
C GLN A 19 -8.18 43.33 -22.00
N ILE A 20 -9.43 42.87 -22.15
CA ILE A 20 -9.77 41.43 -22.06
C ILE A 20 -8.93 40.63 -23.07
N LYS A 21 -8.83 41.11 -24.31
CA LYS A 21 -8.01 40.46 -25.35
C LYS A 21 -6.53 40.37 -24.94
N THR A 22 -5.96 41.45 -24.40
CA THR A 22 -4.58 41.47 -23.92
C THR A 22 -4.37 40.51 -22.75
N ALA A 23 -5.30 40.46 -21.80
CA ALA A 23 -5.25 39.53 -20.66
C ALA A 23 -5.29 38.07 -21.13
N LEU A 24 -6.16 37.72 -22.09
CA LEU A 24 -6.20 36.38 -22.68
C LEU A 24 -4.89 35.99 -23.38
N ILE A 25 -4.26 36.92 -24.12
CA ILE A 25 -2.96 36.67 -24.80
C ILE A 25 -1.83 36.50 -23.78
N GLN A 26 -1.84 37.27 -22.69
CA GLN A 26 -0.88 37.10 -21.61
C GLN A 26 -1.07 35.74 -20.94
N TYR A 27 -2.31 35.35 -20.66
CA TYR A 27 -2.61 34.05 -20.09
C TYR A 27 -2.18 32.88 -20.99
N GLN A 28 -2.45 32.97 -22.30
CA GLN A 28 -1.93 32.03 -23.30
C GLN A 28 -0.41 31.88 -23.24
N THR A 29 0.31 33.00 -23.03
CA THR A 29 1.78 32.97 -22.95
C THR A 29 2.23 32.21 -21.70
N LEU A 30 1.59 32.42 -20.56
CA LEU A 30 1.88 31.69 -19.32
C LEU A 30 1.61 30.18 -19.49
N LEU A 31 0.46 29.81 -20.05
CA LEU A 31 0.10 28.41 -20.33
C LEU A 31 1.08 27.73 -21.30
N ASN A 32 1.54 28.44 -22.33
CA ASN A 32 2.47 27.88 -23.34
C ASN A 32 3.93 27.82 -22.88
N THR A 33 4.28 28.49 -21.78
CA THR A 33 5.63 28.50 -21.20
C THR A 33 5.70 27.75 -19.88
N ASP A 34 4.63 27.05 -19.51
CA ASP A 34 4.44 26.33 -18.25
C ASP A 34 4.59 27.23 -17.00
N GLN A 35 4.47 28.56 -17.18
CA GLN A 35 4.57 29.57 -16.11
C GLN A 35 3.21 29.92 -15.48
N ALA A 36 2.14 29.28 -15.93
CA ALA A 36 0.83 29.38 -15.30
C ALA A 36 0.73 28.55 -14.00
N PHE A 37 1.73 27.70 -13.75
CA PHE A 37 1.81 26.84 -12.58
C PHE A 37 3.08 27.12 -11.79
N HIS A 38 3.01 26.97 -10.48
CA HIS A 38 4.15 27.02 -9.57
C HIS A 38 4.05 25.81 -8.65
N ASN A 39 5.11 24.98 -8.60
CA ASN A 39 5.11 23.73 -7.82
C ASN A 39 3.86 22.87 -8.06
N GLN A 40 3.47 22.66 -9.33
CA GLN A 40 2.32 21.85 -9.73
C GLN A 40 0.94 22.44 -9.39
N GLU A 41 0.89 23.65 -8.83
CA GLU A 41 -0.35 24.36 -8.49
C GLU A 41 -0.61 25.51 -9.47
N PHE A 42 -1.87 25.78 -9.81
CA PHE A 42 -2.24 26.89 -10.68
C PHE A 42 -1.97 28.26 -10.01
N ASP A 43 -1.18 29.15 -10.62
CA ASP A 43 -0.61 30.37 -10.00
C ASP A 43 -1.12 31.70 -10.62
N VAL A 44 -2.22 31.67 -11.38
CA VAL A 44 -2.72 32.84 -12.13
C VAL A 44 -4.02 33.40 -11.53
N GLU A 45 -4.07 34.73 -11.36
CA GLU A 45 -5.29 35.45 -11.00
C GLU A 45 -5.54 36.69 -11.88
N PHE A 46 -6.79 36.91 -12.25
CA PHE A 46 -7.24 38.08 -12.99
C PHE A 46 -7.95 39.08 -12.08
N ILE A 47 -7.59 40.36 -12.18
CA ILE A 47 -8.19 41.43 -11.36
C ILE A 47 -8.74 42.56 -12.21
N HIS A 48 -9.81 43.20 -11.74
CA HIS A 48 -10.31 44.44 -12.33
C HIS A 48 -9.35 45.59 -11.97
N SER A 49 -8.93 46.35 -12.97
CA SER A 49 -8.11 47.55 -12.79
C SER A 49 -8.59 48.65 -13.73
N SER A 50 -9.16 49.71 -13.15
CA SER A 50 -9.53 50.96 -13.83
C SER A 50 -8.84 52.15 -13.17
N ASN A 51 -8.97 53.36 -13.74
CA ASN A 51 -8.33 54.56 -13.17
C ASN A 51 -8.80 54.90 -11.74
N ASP A 52 -9.96 54.39 -11.33
CA ASP A 52 -10.62 54.74 -10.06
C ASP A 52 -10.73 53.55 -9.08
N GLU A 53 -10.46 52.30 -9.50
CA GLU A 53 -10.70 51.10 -8.71
C GLU A 53 -9.81 49.92 -9.12
N GLN A 54 -9.24 49.21 -8.13
CA GLN A 54 -8.56 47.93 -8.30
C GLN A 54 -9.19 46.92 -7.33
N ARG A 55 -9.75 45.83 -7.86
CA ARG A 55 -10.45 44.80 -7.06
C ARG A 55 -10.40 43.44 -7.77
N ARG A 56 -10.65 42.35 -7.03
CA ARG A 56 -10.86 41.02 -7.60
C ARG A 56 -12.11 40.99 -8.49
N LEU A 57 -12.09 40.12 -9.51
CA LEU A 57 -13.23 39.92 -10.39
C LEU A 57 -14.40 39.31 -9.61
N GLN A 58 -15.61 39.82 -9.87
CA GLN A 58 -16.85 39.38 -9.25
C GLN A 58 -17.69 38.57 -10.23
N PRO A 59 -18.54 37.62 -9.78
CA PRO A 59 -19.45 36.89 -10.67
C PRO A 59 -20.32 37.81 -11.54
N SER A 60 -20.70 38.99 -11.02
CA SER A 60 -21.45 40.00 -11.78
C SER A 60 -20.70 40.56 -12.99
N ASP A 61 -19.36 40.48 -13.02
CA ASP A 61 -18.55 40.92 -14.16
C ASP A 61 -18.73 40.03 -15.41
N ALA A 62 -19.34 38.84 -15.27
CA ALA A 62 -19.78 38.01 -16.38
C ALA A 62 -20.88 38.66 -17.25
N GLY A 63 -21.52 39.72 -16.75
CA GLY A 63 -22.53 40.49 -17.49
C GLY A 63 -23.69 39.63 -18.00
N SER A 64 -23.94 39.64 -19.31
CA SER A 64 -25.05 38.86 -19.90
C SER A 64 -24.86 37.34 -19.80
N ASN A 65 -23.65 36.88 -19.49
CA ASN A 65 -23.32 35.45 -19.38
C ASN A 65 -23.36 34.94 -17.93
N LEU A 66 -23.90 35.71 -16.97
CA LEU A 66 -23.99 35.27 -15.57
C LEU A 66 -24.68 33.90 -15.40
N THR A 67 -25.79 33.66 -16.12
CA THR A 67 -26.47 32.35 -16.05
C THR A 67 -25.63 31.22 -16.62
N LEU A 68 -24.80 31.52 -17.63
CA LEU A 68 -23.88 30.55 -18.22
C LEU A 68 -22.73 30.23 -17.25
N LEU A 69 -22.17 31.25 -16.59
CA LEU A 69 -21.18 31.11 -15.53
C LEU A 69 -21.71 30.23 -14.38
N GLN A 70 -22.91 30.54 -13.88
CA GLN A 70 -23.55 29.76 -12.81
C GLN A 70 -23.78 28.30 -13.22
N SER A 71 -24.20 28.06 -14.46
CA SER A 71 -24.39 26.70 -14.97
C SER A 71 -23.09 25.91 -15.03
N ALA A 72 -21.96 26.56 -15.36
CA ALA A 72 -20.66 25.90 -15.40
C ALA A 72 -20.18 25.56 -13.99
N LEU A 73 -20.15 26.53 -13.08
CA LEU A 73 -19.67 26.35 -11.70
C LEU A 73 -20.48 25.31 -10.91
N ASN A 74 -21.79 25.20 -11.17
CA ASN A 74 -22.68 24.28 -10.48
C ASN A 74 -22.45 22.79 -10.82
N MET A 75 -21.67 22.47 -11.85
CA MET A 75 -21.30 21.09 -12.20
C MET A 75 -19.95 20.66 -11.59
N GLY A 76 -19.25 21.55 -10.89
CA GLY A 76 -18.07 21.15 -10.11
C GLY A 76 -18.46 20.31 -8.89
N GLN A 77 -17.50 19.55 -8.36
CA GLN A 77 -17.67 18.54 -7.30
C GLN A 77 -18.41 19.00 -6.03
N GLU A 78 -18.19 20.24 -5.60
CA GLU A 78 -18.83 20.85 -4.42
C GLU A 78 -20.13 21.62 -4.76
N GLY A 79 -20.52 21.66 -6.03
CA GLY A 79 -21.49 22.61 -6.54
C GLY A 79 -20.92 24.03 -6.67
N GLY A 80 -21.72 24.97 -7.17
CA GLY A 80 -21.27 26.33 -7.48
C GLY A 80 -21.99 27.42 -6.69
N SER A 81 -22.94 27.06 -5.81
CA SER A 81 -23.89 28.02 -5.22
C SER A 81 -23.28 29.05 -4.30
N HIS A 82 -22.24 28.68 -3.56
CA HIS A 82 -21.55 29.56 -2.62
C HIS A 82 -20.84 30.72 -3.32
N TYR A 83 -20.39 30.57 -4.57
CA TYR A 83 -19.55 31.56 -5.27
C TYR A 83 -20.24 32.87 -5.65
N TYR A 84 -21.57 32.90 -5.69
CA TYR A 84 -22.32 34.06 -6.16
C TYR A 84 -23.22 34.71 -5.10
N ASP A 85 -23.11 34.27 -3.84
CA ASP A 85 -23.88 34.79 -2.72
C ASP A 85 -23.12 35.86 -1.90
N HIS A 86 -21.83 36.04 -2.13
CA HIS A 86 -20.97 37.00 -1.43
C HIS A 86 -19.96 37.70 -2.36
N GLU A 87 -19.38 38.81 -1.89
CA GLU A 87 -18.33 39.55 -2.60
C GLU A 87 -16.97 38.85 -2.40
N ILE A 88 -16.22 38.68 -3.49
CA ILE A 88 -14.89 38.07 -3.47
C ILE A 88 -13.87 39.16 -3.13
N THR A 89 -13.34 39.13 -1.91
CA THR A 89 -12.35 40.11 -1.41
C THR A 89 -10.94 39.51 -1.34
N ASP A 90 -9.92 40.30 -1.06
CA ASP A 90 -8.54 39.82 -0.92
C ASP A 90 -8.37 38.84 0.27
N ASP A 91 -9.26 38.91 1.26
CA ASP A 91 -9.31 37.98 2.40
C ASP A 91 -10.15 36.71 2.11
N CYS A 92 -10.70 36.57 0.89
CA CYS A 92 -11.53 35.42 0.51
C CYS A 92 -10.71 34.32 -0.18
N GLU A 93 -10.85 33.11 0.34
CA GLU A 93 -10.33 31.85 -0.18
C GLU A 93 -11.14 31.35 -1.40
N THR A 94 -11.22 32.14 -2.48
CA THR A 94 -12.04 31.83 -3.67
C THR A 94 -11.36 32.28 -4.95
N TYR A 95 -11.01 31.35 -5.83
CA TYR A 95 -10.23 31.62 -7.06
C TYR A 95 -10.95 31.24 -8.35
N ILE A 96 -12.06 31.93 -8.66
CA ILE A 96 -12.84 31.70 -9.89
C ILE A 96 -12.60 32.75 -11.00
N SER A 97 -11.50 33.50 -10.92
CA SER A 97 -11.22 34.64 -11.82
C SER A 97 -11.02 34.24 -13.28
N GLU A 98 -10.48 33.04 -13.55
CA GLU A 98 -10.38 32.47 -14.92
C GLU A 98 -11.76 32.32 -15.55
N VAL A 99 -12.68 31.69 -14.81
CA VAL A 99 -14.03 31.41 -15.29
C VAL A 99 -14.80 32.72 -15.52
N ILE A 100 -14.63 33.72 -14.64
CA ILE A 100 -15.23 35.04 -14.82
C ILE A 100 -14.67 35.74 -16.07
N LEU A 101 -13.35 35.69 -16.30
CA LEU A 101 -12.73 36.27 -17.50
C LEU A 101 -13.31 35.68 -18.79
N PHE A 102 -13.45 34.34 -18.86
CA PHE A 102 -14.04 33.68 -20.02
C PHE A 102 -15.51 34.07 -20.22
N ALA A 103 -16.30 34.10 -19.15
CA ALA A 103 -17.69 34.53 -19.22
C ALA A 103 -17.80 35.98 -19.73
N ALA A 104 -16.92 36.87 -19.26
CA ALA A 104 -16.85 38.25 -19.71
C ALA A 104 -16.44 38.37 -21.19
N ALA A 105 -15.42 37.62 -21.62
CA ALA A 105 -14.92 37.63 -23.00
C ALA A 105 -15.97 37.13 -24.01
N LEU A 106 -16.76 36.12 -23.64
CA LEU A 106 -17.82 35.55 -24.49
C LEU A 106 -18.97 36.53 -24.78
N GLN A 107 -19.02 37.70 -24.12
CA GLN A 107 -19.97 38.77 -24.46
C GLN A 107 -19.62 39.48 -25.78
N TYR A 108 -18.36 39.37 -26.23
CA TYR A 108 -17.82 40.13 -27.35
C TYR A 108 -17.47 39.20 -28.53
N PRO A 109 -18.28 39.15 -29.59
CA PRO A 109 -18.05 38.26 -30.73
C PRO A 109 -16.68 38.46 -31.41
N GLU A 110 -16.11 39.67 -31.35
CA GLU A 110 -14.78 40.00 -31.87
C GLU A 110 -13.62 39.32 -31.10
N LEU A 111 -13.88 38.82 -29.89
CA LEU A 111 -12.89 38.11 -29.07
C LEU A 111 -12.91 36.59 -29.27
N LYS A 112 -13.87 36.06 -30.04
CA LYS A 112 -14.08 34.63 -30.23
C LYS A 112 -12.81 33.87 -30.58
N ASP A 113 -12.06 34.33 -31.58
CA ASP A 113 -10.83 33.66 -32.01
C ASP A 113 -9.78 33.61 -30.88
N THR A 114 -9.66 34.70 -30.10
CA THR A 114 -8.74 34.76 -28.95
C THR A 114 -9.19 33.82 -27.82
N VAL A 115 -10.49 33.75 -27.52
CA VAL A 115 -11.03 32.80 -26.53
C VAL A 115 -10.75 31.36 -26.94
N VAL A 116 -10.94 31.03 -28.23
CA VAL A 116 -10.67 29.70 -28.77
C VAL A 116 -9.19 29.35 -28.69
N ASP A 117 -8.30 30.29 -28.99
CA ASP A 117 -6.85 30.06 -28.88
C ASP A 117 -6.40 29.89 -27.41
N THR A 118 -7.03 30.59 -26.46
CA THR A 118 -6.81 30.34 -25.02
C THR A 118 -7.32 28.96 -24.60
N ALA A 119 -8.52 28.56 -25.05
CA ALA A 119 -9.07 27.24 -24.77
C ALA A 119 -8.17 26.11 -25.29
N LYS A 120 -7.56 26.27 -26.47
CA LYS A 120 -6.56 25.32 -26.98
C LYS A 120 -5.28 25.31 -26.13
N ALA A 121 -4.85 26.44 -25.60
CA ALA A 121 -3.69 26.51 -24.71
C ALA A 121 -3.95 25.75 -23.40
N ILE A 122 -5.16 25.87 -22.82
CA ILE A 122 -5.60 25.09 -21.66
C ILE A 122 -5.50 23.59 -21.96
N VAL A 123 -6.11 23.12 -23.05
CA VAL A 123 -6.03 21.70 -23.46
C VAL A 123 -4.60 21.25 -23.73
N ALA A 124 -3.75 22.12 -24.28
CA ALA A 124 -2.37 21.77 -24.58
C ALA A 124 -1.54 21.54 -23.31
N ILE A 125 -1.72 22.36 -22.26
CA ILE A 125 -0.99 22.17 -21.00
C ILE A 125 -1.48 20.91 -20.26
N THR A 126 -2.78 20.65 -20.20
CA THR A 126 -3.30 19.45 -19.50
C THR A 126 -2.77 18.17 -20.14
N ARG A 127 -2.72 18.13 -21.47
CA ARG A 127 -2.15 16.99 -22.21
C ARG A 127 -0.62 16.88 -22.08
N ARG A 128 0.09 17.97 -21.80
CA ARG A 128 1.54 17.93 -21.54
C ARG A 128 1.83 17.32 -20.18
N MET A 129 1.07 17.69 -19.15
CA MET A 129 1.17 17.15 -17.79
C MET A 129 0.67 15.70 -17.74
N ASN A 130 -0.58 15.47 -18.13
CA ASN A 130 -1.27 14.18 -17.99
C ASN A 130 -1.24 13.66 -16.55
N ASP A 131 -1.50 14.54 -15.59
CA ASP A 131 -1.73 14.20 -14.19
C ASP A 131 -2.69 15.24 -13.62
N THR A 132 -3.71 14.81 -12.89
CA THR A 132 -4.66 15.74 -12.25
C THR A 132 -4.04 16.45 -11.06
N SER A 133 -3.03 15.84 -10.43
CA SER A 133 -2.26 16.43 -9.33
C SER A 133 -1.56 17.74 -9.75
N ASP A 134 -1.21 17.85 -11.03
CA ASP A 134 -0.59 19.05 -11.62
C ASP A 134 -1.61 20.11 -12.10
N MET A 135 -2.90 19.90 -11.83
CA MET A 135 -4.01 20.69 -12.40
C MET A 135 -4.91 21.35 -11.35
N TRP A 136 -4.57 21.25 -10.07
CA TRP A 136 -5.35 21.82 -8.98
C TRP A 136 -5.31 23.36 -8.97
N ILE A 137 -6.50 23.98 -8.87
CA ILE A 137 -6.65 25.41 -8.52
C ILE A 137 -6.55 25.57 -7.00
N ASP A 138 -7.22 24.67 -6.29
CA ASP A 138 -7.34 24.54 -4.85
C ASP A 138 -7.52 23.04 -4.51
N ASP A 139 -7.81 22.72 -3.25
CA ASP A 139 -7.97 21.35 -2.74
C ASP A 139 -9.24 20.62 -3.24
N MET A 140 -10.09 21.29 -4.04
CA MET A 140 -11.39 20.77 -4.48
C MET A 140 -11.66 20.93 -5.98
N ARG A 141 -10.89 21.74 -6.72
CA ARG A 141 -11.19 22.11 -8.11
C ARG A 141 -9.99 22.06 -9.05
N VAL A 142 -10.25 21.51 -10.24
CA VAL A 142 -9.31 21.43 -11.37
C VAL A 142 -9.49 22.59 -12.34
N PHE A 143 -8.40 23.19 -12.85
CA PHE A 143 -8.45 24.40 -13.69
C PHE A 143 -9.03 24.18 -15.11
N GLY A 144 -9.67 25.19 -15.69
CA GLY A 144 -9.94 25.27 -17.13
C GLY A 144 -11.23 24.62 -17.65
N ILE A 145 -11.79 23.60 -17.01
CA ILE A 145 -12.96 22.86 -17.57
C ILE A 145 -14.22 23.72 -17.71
N GLU A 146 -14.51 24.59 -16.74
CA GLU A 146 -15.67 25.50 -16.81
C GLU A 146 -15.55 26.46 -18.00
N ALA A 147 -14.34 26.96 -18.27
CA ALA A 147 -14.06 27.84 -19.40
C ALA A 147 -14.35 27.13 -20.74
N LEU A 148 -13.91 25.87 -20.88
CA LEU A 148 -14.18 25.05 -22.07
C LEU A 148 -15.66 24.72 -22.23
N TYR A 149 -16.36 24.45 -21.13
CA TYR A 149 -17.80 24.21 -21.14
C TYR A 149 -18.60 25.42 -21.59
N MET A 150 -18.28 26.61 -21.08
CA MET A 150 -18.96 27.84 -21.49
C MET A 150 -18.74 28.15 -22.97
N LEU A 151 -17.51 28.00 -23.48
CA LEU A 151 -17.23 28.15 -24.91
C LEU A 151 -18.11 27.20 -25.73
N THR A 152 -18.20 25.93 -25.34
CA THR A 152 -18.99 24.91 -26.04
C THR A 152 -20.49 25.19 -25.99
N CYS A 153 -21.00 25.70 -24.88
CA CYS A 153 -22.40 26.11 -24.76
C CYS A 153 -22.76 27.28 -25.68
N THR A 154 -21.80 28.16 -26.00
CA THR A 154 -21.98 29.25 -26.98
C THR A 154 -21.78 28.78 -28.42
N ASP A 155 -20.87 27.83 -28.66
CA ASP A 155 -20.58 27.27 -29.96
C ASP A 155 -20.15 25.79 -29.87
N LEU A 156 -21.07 24.92 -30.25
CA LEU A 156 -20.96 23.48 -30.10
C LEU A 156 -19.78 22.86 -30.85
N GLN A 157 -19.24 23.52 -31.89
CA GLN A 157 -18.13 22.98 -32.68
C GLN A 157 -16.83 22.79 -31.87
N TYR A 158 -16.74 23.40 -30.69
CA TYR A 158 -15.59 23.31 -29.79
C TYR A 158 -15.76 22.24 -28.70
N ALA A 159 -16.85 21.45 -28.71
CA ALA A 159 -17.06 20.37 -27.73
C ALA A 159 -15.90 19.37 -27.66
N TYR A 160 -15.17 19.19 -28.77
CA TYR A 160 -14.00 18.31 -28.80
C TYR A 160 -12.85 18.77 -27.89
N LEU A 161 -12.77 20.06 -27.54
CA LEU A 161 -11.76 20.56 -26.60
C LEU A 161 -12.04 20.05 -25.18
N ILE A 162 -13.31 19.92 -24.78
CA ILE A 162 -13.68 19.29 -23.50
C ILE A 162 -13.26 17.81 -23.51
N GLY A 163 -13.51 17.10 -24.61
CA GLY A 163 -13.03 15.71 -24.75
C GLY A 163 -11.51 15.64 -24.57
N GLN A 164 -10.74 16.45 -25.29
CA GLN A 164 -9.28 16.44 -25.19
C GLN A 164 -8.73 16.86 -23.82
N TYR A 165 -9.47 17.68 -23.08
CA TYR A 165 -9.10 18.12 -21.74
C TYR A 165 -9.09 16.96 -20.74
N PHE A 166 -10.03 16.02 -20.86
CA PHE A 166 -10.08 14.84 -20.00
C PHE A 166 -8.97 13.85 -20.34
N ILE A 167 -7.86 14.05 -19.64
CA ILE A 167 -6.64 13.25 -19.72
C ILE A 167 -6.85 11.83 -19.17
N PRO A 168 -6.13 10.82 -19.70
CA PRO A 168 -6.18 9.45 -19.21
C PRO A 168 -5.82 9.25 -17.74
N TYR A 169 -4.79 9.94 -17.23
CA TYR A 169 -4.40 9.84 -15.82
C TYR A 169 -5.19 10.86 -15.01
N TRP A 170 -6.34 10.41 -14.53
CA TRP A 170 -7.30 11.22 -13.80
C TRP A 170 -7.53 10.65 -12.41
N ASP A 171 -7.50 11.50 -11.39
CA ASP A 171 -7.81 11.13 -10.01
C ASP A 171 -9.33 10.96 -9.85
N ASP A 172 -9.82 9.73 -9.94
CA ASP A 172 -11.24 9.41 -9.82
C ASP A 172 -11.71 9.26 -8.36
N GLU A 173 -10.81 9.36 -7.38
CA GLU A 173 -11.15 9.38 -5.96
C GLU A 173 -11.40 10.81 -5.47
N HIS A 174 -10.51 11.74 -5.83
CA HIS A 174 -10.55 13.12 -5.34
C HIS A 174 -11.12 14.12 -6.36
N ALA A 175 -10.99 13.91 -7.68
CA ALA A 175 -11.55 14.79 -8.73
C ALA A 175 -12.81 14.17 -9.40
N THR A 176 -13.85 13.93 -8.60
CA THR A 176 -15.10 13.28 -9.06
C THR A 176 -16.11 14.27 -9.68
N GLN A 177 -17.17 13.76 -10.33
CA GLN A 177 -18.31 14.50 -10.92
C GLN A 177 -18.02 15.30 -12.21
N TYR A 178 -16.77 15.37 -12.66
CA TYR A 178 -16.44 16.08 -13.90
C TYR A 178 -17.00 15.41 -15.17
N GLU A 179 -17.46 14.16 -15.09
CA GLU A 179 -18.17 13.46 -16.17
C GLU A 179 -19.47 14.17 -16.60
N ASP A 180 -20.09 14.94 -15.69
CA ASP A 180 -21.34 15.65 -15.94
C ASP A 180 -21.22 16.72 -17.03
N TYR A 181 -20.02 17.27 -17.26
CA TYR A 181 -19.80 18.28 -18.30
C TYR A 181 -20.09 17.75 -19.72
N LEU A 182 -19.62 16.54 -20.05
CA LEU A 182 -19.92 15.91 -21.35
C LEU A 182 -21.33 15.29 -21.37
N ALA A 183 -21.78 14.70 -20.25
CA ALA A 183 -23.11 14.11 -20.14
C ALA A 183 -24.21 15.17 -20.34
N SER A 184 -24.06 16.35 -19.73
CA SER A 184 -24.96 17.51 -19.89
C SER A 184 -25.09 17.95 -21.35
N LEU A 185 -23.97 17.99 -22.09
CA LEU A 185 -23.98 18.32 -23.51
C LEU A 185 -24.71 17.26 -24.34
N LEU A 186 -24.51 15.98 -24.03
CA LEU A 186 -25.23 14.88 -24.68
C LEU A 186 -26.73 14.95 -24.39
N GLN A 187 -27.15 15.16 -23.15
CA GLN A 187 -28.56 15.28 -22.78
C GLN A 187 -29.25 16.45 -23.50
N LYS A 188 -28.54 17.57 -23.67
CA LYS A 188 -29.09 18.79 -24.29
C LYS A 188 -29.17 18.72 -25.81
N HIS A 189 -28.20 18.08 -26.48
CA HIS A 189 -28.05 18.12 -27.93
C HIS A 189 -28.25 16.76 -28.62
N GLY A 190 -28.30 15.66 -27.87
CA GLY A 190 -28.24 14.29 -28.38
C GLY A 190 -26.91 13.98 -29.08
N TRP A 191 -26.86 12.85 -29.80
CA TRP A 191 -25.71 12.45 -30.62
C TRP A 191 -25.56 13.29 -31.89
N HIS A 192 -25.32 14.59 -31.70
CA HIS A 192 -24.97 15.54 -32.75
C HIS A 192 -23.53 15.29 -33.24
N PRO A 193 -23.18 15.55 -34.53
CA PRO A 193 -21.83 15.34 -35.05
C PRO A 193 -20.68 15.89 -34.19
N GLU A 194 -20.87 17.06 -33.59
CA GLU A 194 -19.85 17.66 -32.70
C GLU A 194 -19.74 16.98 -31.33
N ILE A 195 -20.81 16.37 -30.81
CA ILE A 195 -20.79 15.56 -29.59
C ILE A 195 -20.13 14.21 -29.85
N ILE A 196 -20.40 13.60 -31.01
CA ILE A 196 -19.70 12.38 -31.46
C ILE A 196 -18.20 12.67 -31.62
N LYS A 197 -17.85 13.85 -32.18
CA LYS A 197 -16.46 14.29 -32.25
C LYS A 197 -15.86 14.46 -30.85
N ALA A 198 -16.57 15.04 -29.89
CA ALA A 198 -16.08 15.14 -28.51
C ALA A 198 -15.82 13.77 -27.87
N PHE A 199 -16.71 12.80 -28.08
CA PHE A 199 -16.51 11.42 -27.66
C PHE A 199 -15.23 10.80 -28.25
N ILE A 200 -14.98 11.01 -29.56
CA ILE A 200 -13.78 10.47 -30.25
C ILE A 200 -12.49 11.15 -29.78
N TRP A 201 -12.54 12.43 -29.45
CA TRP A 201 -11.37 13.21 -29.03
C TRP A 201 -11.07 13.12 -27.54
N CYS A 202 -11.93 12.46 -26.77
CA CYS A 202 -11.71 12.16 -25.35
C CYS A 202 -10.79 10.96 -25.19
N ASP A 203 -9.61 11.17 -24.60
CA ASP A 203 -8.62 10.10 -24.41
C ASP A 203 -8.98 9.22 -23.20
N ASN A 204 -9.64 9.78 -22.18
CA ASN A 204 -10.08 9.04 -21.00
C ASN A 204 -11.33 8.16 -21.26
N PRO A 205 -11.26 6.82 -21.08
CA PRO A 205 -12.38 5.90 -21.29
C PRO A 205 -13.52 6.06 -20.28
N SER A 206 -13.22 6.44 -19.05
CA SER A 206 -14.24 6.62 -18.00
C SER A 206 -15.15 7.80 -18.31
N PHE A 207 -14.59 8.93 -18.76
CA PHE A 207 -15.39 10.09 -19.19
C PHE A 207 -16.22 9.81 -20.45
N ARG A 208 -15.71 9.01 -21.41
CA ARG A 208 -16.50 8.56 -22.57
C ARG A 208 -17.74 7.78 -22.13
N LYS A 209 -17.59 6.87 -21.17
CA LYS A 209 -18.70 6.11 -20.59
C LYS A 209 -19.64 6.99 -19.76
N GLY A 210 -19.08 7.92 -18.97
CA GLY A 210 -19.82 8.88 -18.15
C GLY A 210 -20.80 9.75 -18.96
N MET A 211 -20.58 9.91 -20.27
CA MET A 211 -21.55 10.58 -21.14
C MET A 211 -22.95 9.93 -21.10
N PHE A 212 -23.03 8.61 -20.92
CA PHE A 212 -24.29 7.85 -20.96
C PHE A 212 -24.50 6.89 -19.77
N MET A 213 -23.59 6.89 -18.79
CA MET A 213 -23.66 6.10 -17.55
C MET A 213 -23.61 7.03 -16.34
N ASN A 214 -24.40 6.75 -15.30
CA ASN A 214 -24.41 7.55 -14.05
C ASN A 214 -23.55 6.94 -12.93
N ASP A 215 -23.14 5.68 -13.09
CA ASP A 215 -22.39 4.96 -12.06
C ASP A 215 -21.42 4.01 -12.78
N PRO A 216 -20.09 4.17 -12.60
CA PRO A 216 -19.09 3.31 -13.24
C PRO A 216 -19.15 1.85 -12.76
N TYR A 217 -19.77 1.58 -11.62
CA TYR A 217 -19.93 0.24 -11.04
C TYR A 217 -21.23 -0.45 -11.45
N SER A 218 -22.08 0.20 -12.26
CA SER A 218 -23.32 -0.39 -12.77
C SER A 218 -23.40 -0.33 -14.30
N ASN A 219 -24.10 -1.28 -14.90
CA ASN A 219 -24.44 -1.22 -16.34
C ASN A 219 -25.67 -0.33 -16.61
N THR A 220 -26.08 0.50 -15.64
CA THR A 220 -27.27 1.35 -15.76
C THR A 220 -26.93 2.55 -16.63
N VAL A 221 -27.66 2.68 -17.74
CA VAL A 221 -27.51 3.80 -18.65
C VAL A 221 -28.44 4.96 -18.28
N SER A 222 -27.92 6.18 -18.33
CA SER A 222 -28.68 7.42 -18.16
C SER A 222 -29.07 8.06 -19.48
N TYR A 223 -28.35 7.72 -20.56
CA TYR A 223 -28.65 8.11 -21.93
C TYR A 223 -28.39 6.94 -22.89
N GLN A 224 -28.84 7.03 -24.14
CA GLN A 224 -28.57 6.01 -25.16
C GLN A 224 -27.05 5.93 -25.46
N PRO A 225 -26.41 4.75 -25.34
CA PRO A 225 -25.00 4.56 -25.73
C PRO A 225 -24.74 4.90 -27.20
N LEU A 226 -23.53 5.38 -27.53
CA LEU A 226 -23.18 5.75 -28.90
C LEU A 226 -23.23 4.54 -29.86
N GLY A 227 -22.82 3.36 -29.38
CA GLY A 227 -22.89 2.12 -30.15
C GLY A 227 -24.30 1.80 -30.64
N ASP A 228 -25.30 1.89 -29.75
CA ASP A 228 -26.71 1.69 -30.07
C ASP A 228 -27.21 2.75 -31.06
N TYR A 229 -26.88 4.02 -30.83
CA TYR A 229 -27.26 5.11 -31.74
C TYR A 229 -26.73 4.89 -33.16
N LEU A 230 -25.47 4.45 -33.30
CA LEU A 230 -24.87 4.17 -34.60
C LEU A 230 -25.55 2.98 -35.29
N GLN A 231 -25.93 1.93 -34.56
CA GLN A 231 -26.68 0.80 -35.10
C GLN A 231 -28.07 1.20 -35.59
N GLU A 232 -28.76 2.08 -34.86
CA GLU A 232 -30.07 2.62 -35.26
C GLU A 232 -29.96 3.61 -36.42
N ASN A 233 -28.79 4.24 -36.60
CA ASN A 233 -28.52 5.23 -37.64
C ASN A 233 -27.29 4.85 -38.50
N PRO A 234 -27.34 3.77 -39.31
CA PRO A 234 -26.16 3.26 -40.05
C PRO A 234 -25.52 4.29 -41.01
N ASP A 235 -26.32 5.23 -41.54
CA ASP A 235 -25.82 6.31 -42.41
C ASP A 235 -24.81 7.23 -41.68
N GLN A 236 -24.89 7.34 -40.35
CA GLN A 236 -23.97 8.12 -39.52
C GLN A 236 -22.64 7.38 -39.26
N TYR A 237 -22.62 6.05 -39.34
CA TYR A 237 -21.42 5.25 -39.05
C TYR A 237 -20.26 5.54 -40.02
N ALA A 238 -20.56 5.81 -41.29
CA ALA A 238 -19.55 6.23 -42.25
C ALA A 238 -18.89 7.57 -41.86
N SER A 239 -19.69 8.51 -41.35
CA SER A 239 -19.18 9.79 -40.83
C SER A 239 -18.35 9.59 -39.57
N PHE A 240 -18.80 8.74 -38.64
CA PHE A 240 -18.04 8.38 -37.45
C PHE A 240 -16.64 7.86 -37.80
N LYS A 241 -16.53 6.89 -38.72
CA LYS A 241 -15.21 6.35 -39.13
C LYS A 241 -14.29 7.43 -39.72
N GLN A 242 -14.82 8.36 -40.50
CA GLN A 242 -14.04 9.48 -41.03
C GLN A 242 -13.57 10.44 -39.92
N MET A 243 -14.40 10.66 -38.88
CA MET A 243 -14.01 11.46 -37.71
C MET A 243 -12.90 10.78 -36.90
N VAL A 244 -12.94 9.46 -36.74
CA VAL A 244 -11.86 8.69 -36.08
C VAL A 244 -10.56 8.78 -36.90
N ILE A 245 -10.62 8.59 -38.23
CA ILE A 245 -9.44 8.77 -39.09
C ILE A 245 -8.87 10.19 -38.94
N ALA A 246 -9.74 11.21 -38.95
CA ALA A 246 -9.31 12.60 -38.77
C ALA A 246 -8.67 12.87 -37.40
N ARG A 247 -9.14 12.21 -36.32
CA ARG A 247 -8.54 12.29 -34.98
C ARG A 247 -7.08 11.82 -35.00
N PHE A 248 -6.82 10.63 -35.53
CA PHE A 248 -5.48 10.04 -35.55
C PHE A 248 -4.55 10.68 -36.59
N GLN A 249 -5.09 11.30 -37.65
CA GLN A 249 -4.31 12.15 -38.55
C GLN A 249 -3.88 13.47 -37.88
N ALA A 250 -4.67 13.96 -36.92
CA ALA A 250 -4.38 15.21 -36.24
C ALA A 250 -3.42 15.02 -35.06
N GLU A 251 -3.66 14.03 -34.20
CA GLU A 251 -2.86 13.80 -33.00
C GLU A 251 -2.95 12.32 -32.55
N PRO A 252 -1.92 11.75 -31.92
CA PRO A 252 -2.03 10.47 -31.20
C PRO A 252 -2.91 10.55 -29.94
N VAL A 253 -3.27 9.38 -29.39
CA VAL A 253 -3.91 9.23 -28.07
C VAL A 253 -2.83 9.29 -26.98
N LEU A 254 -3.15 9.93 -25.85
CA LEU A 254 -2.26 10.00 -24.70
C LEU A 254 -2.29 8.66 -23.93
N LEU A 255 -1.14 8.17 -23.47
CA LEU A 255 -1.07 7.01 -22.60
C LEU A 255 -1.48 7.37 -21.16
N CYS A 256 -2.04 6.39 -20.44
CA CYS A 256 -2.40 6.59 -19.03
C CYS A 256 -1.16 6.79 -18.16
N ARG A 257 -0.20 5.88 -18.26
CA ARG A 257 1.09 5.96 -17.58
C ARG A 257 2.16 5.27 -18.43
N ILE A 258 3.41 5.60 -18.16
CA ILE A 258 4.59 4.83 -18.59
C ILE A 258 5.41 4.49 -17.34
N ASP A 259 6.27 3.48 -17.42
CA ASP A 259 7.26 3.28 -16.38
C ASP A 259 8.34 4.37 -16.48
N THR A 260 8.38 5.25 -15.47
CA THR A 260 9.36 6.34 -15.39
C THR A 260 10.71 5.89 -14.83
N THR A 261 10.80 4.64 -14.37
CA THR A 261 11.99 4.06 -13.73
C THR A 261 12.80 3.12 -14.63
N GLU A 262 12.24 2.67 -15.75
CA GLU A 262 12.96 1.80 -16.70
C GLU A 262 13.99 2.56 -17.58
N GLU A 263 15.12 1.91 -17.86
CA GLU A 263 16.16 2.44 -18.76
C GLU A 263 15.83 2.25 -20.26
N GLU A 264 15.05 1.23 -20.63
CA GLU A 264 14.77 0.88 -22.04
C GLU A 264 13.55 1.61 -22.62
N GLU A 265 13.65 2.10 -23.86
CA GLU A 265 12.51 2.74 -24.54
C GLU A 265 11.38 1.74 -24.81
N GLU A 266 10.17 2.05 -24.33
CA GLU A 266 8.99 1.18 -24.48
C GLU A 266 8.53 1.10 -25.96
N ASP A 267 8.20 -0.12 -26.42
CA ASP A 267 7.65 -0.33 -27.78
C ASP A 267 6.16 0.01 -27.86
N TYR A 268 5.86 1.26 -28.20
CA TYR A 268 4.49 1.74 -28.34
C TYR A 268 3.72 1.12 -29.53
N SER A 269 4.35 0.32 -30.39
CA SER A 269 3.70 -0.24 -31.59
C SER A 269 2.59 -1.24 -31.26
N GLN A 270 2.64 -1.83 -30.06
CA GLN A 270 1.72 -2.87 -29.60
C GLN A 270 0.36 -2.35 -29.10
N HIS A 271 0.22 -1.04 -28.85
CA HIS A 271 -1.05 -0.46 -28.42
C HIS A 271 -2.06 -0.33 -29.57
N SER A 272 -3.33 -0.61 -29.27
CA SER A 272 -4.46 -0.50 -30.19
C SER A 272 -5.51 0.51 -29.69
N PRO A 273 -5.27 1.82 -29.80
CA PRO A 273 -6.15 2.85 -29.25
C PRO A 273 -7.51 2.94 -29.94
N VAL A 274 -7.65 2.46 -31.18
CA VAL A 274 -8.96 2.40 -31.85
C VAL A 274 -9.83 1.33 -31.19
N VAL A 275 -9.23 0.24 -30.71
CA VAL A 275 -9.94 -0.79 -29.94
C VAL A 275 -10.44 -0.23 -28.61
N TRP A 276 -9.63 0.56 -27.90
CA TRP A 276 -10.04 1.23 -26.66
C TRP A 276 -11.22 2.19 -26.86
N LEU A 277 -11.25 2.89 -28.00
CA LEU A 277 -12.40 3.73 -28.37
C LEU A 277 -13.66 2.87 -28.58
N TYR A 278 -13.55 1.77 -29.31
CA TYR A 278 -14.67 0.88 -29.60
C TYR A 278 -15.21 0.19 -28.34
N GLN A 279 -14.34 -0.13 -27.37
CA GLN A 279 -14.73 -0.69 -26.08
C GLN A 279 -15.72 0.22 -25.33
N SER A 280 -15.50 1.54 -25.40
CA SER A 280 -16.37 2.52 -24.74
C SER A 280 -17.68 2.85 -25.47
N LEU A 281 -17.99 2.22 -26.62
CA LEU A 281 -19.23 2.49 -27.36
C LEU A 281 -20.50 1.98 -26.65
N PHE A 282 -20.34 1.00 -25.75
CA PHE A 282 -21.43 0.33 -25.05
C PHE A 282 -21.19 0.30 -23.53
N PRO A 283 -22.23 0.20 -22.70
CA PRO A 283 -22.09 0.14 -21.26
C PRO A 283 -21.50 -1.21 -20.83
N HIS A 284 -20.49 -1.14 -19.98
CA HIS A 284 -19.93 -2.30 -19.29
C HIS A 284 -19.27 -1.84 -17.98
N THR A 285 -19.35 -2.68 -16.94
CA THR A 285 -18.52 -2.56 -15.74
C THR A 285 -17.06 -2.87 -16.09
N SER A 286 -16.13 -2.47 -15.23
CA SER A 286 -14.72 -2.80 -15.47
C SER A 286 -14.52 -4.31 -15.61
N PHE A 287 -13.72 -4.73 -16.58
CA PHE A 287 -13.40 -6.14 -16.83
C PHE A 287 -12.25 -6.64 -15.92
N TYR A 288 -12.11 -6.10 -14.70
CA TYR A 288 -11.06 -6.51 -13.76
C TYR A 288 -11.12 -8.02 -13.57
N ASP A 289 -10.06 -8.73 -13.95
CA ASP A 289 -9.92 -10.19 -13.91
C ASP A 289 -10.95 -11.02 -14.72
N GLU A 290 -11.87 -10.39 -15.46
CA GLU A 290 -12.92 -11.04 -16.28
C GLU A 290 -12.60 -10.98 -17.79
N GLU A 291 -11.43 -11.47 -18.18
CA GLU A 291 -10.95 -11.43 -19.57
C GLU A 291 -11.88 -12.17 -20.56
N GLU A 292 -12.62 -13.18 -20.10
CA GLU A 292 -13.65 -13.86 -20.91
C GLU A 292 -14.86 -12.95 -21.21
N ALA A 293 -15.25 -12.10 -20.26
CA ALA A 293 -16.33 -11.13 -20.44
C ALA A 293 -15.93 -10.07 -21.47
N LEU A 294 -14.67 -9.63 -21.46
CA LEU A 294 -14.12 -8.73 -22.48
C LEU A 294 -14.15 -9.37 -23.87
N ASP A 295 -13.69 -10.63 -24.00
CA ASP A 295 -13.76 -11.37 -25.26
C ASP A 295 -15.20 -11.45 -25.78
N ALA A 296 -16.14 -11.88 -24.93
CA ALA A 296 -17.55 -12.01 -25.29
C ALA A 296 -18.16 -10.67 -25.74
N PHE A 297 -17.82 -9.59 -25.03
CA PHE A 297 -18.21 -8.23 -25.35
C PHE A 297 -17.67 -7.79 -26.73
N MET A 298 -16.38 -8.04 -27.00
CA MET A 298 -15.76 -7.69 -28.28
C MET A 298 -16.28 -8.53 -29.46
N GLN A 299 -16.78 -9.75 -29.21
CA GLN A 299 -17.39 -10.62 -30.22
C GLN A 299 -18.86 -10.29 -30.53
N GLN A 300 -19.47 -9.32 -29.84
CA GLN A 300 -20.87 -8.98 -30.10
C GLN A 300 -21.07 -8.47 -31.55
N PRO A 301 -22.24 -8.77 -32.19
CA PRO A 301 -22.54 -8.26 -33.51
C PRO A 301 -22.56 -6.73 -33.53
N PHE A 302 -21.78 -6.13 -34.43
CA PHE A 302 -21.76 -4.69 -34.64
C PHE A 302 -21.67 -4.40 -36.14
N MET A 303 -22.65 -3.65 -36.66
CA MET A 303 -22.75 -3.32 -38.09
C MET A 303 -22.76 -4.58 -38.97
N ALA A 304 -21.77 -4.75 -39.85
CA ALA A 304 -21.69 -5.87 -40.77
C ALA A 304 -20.88 -7.07 -40.22
N SER A 305 -20.26 -6.93 -39.04
CA SER A 305 -19.32 -7.91 -38.47
C SER A 305 -19.45 -7.96 -36.94
N THR A 306 -18.35 -8.18 -36.23
CA THR A 306 -18.22 -8.03 -34.78
C THR A 306 -17.60 -6.69 -34.41
N LEU A 307 -17.79 -6.25 -33.17
CA LEU A 307 -17.19 -5.03 -32.64
C LEU A 307 -15.66 -5.02 -32.81
N GLU A 308 -15.00 -6.14 -32.48
CA GLU A 308 -13.56 -6.34 -32.65
C GLU A 308 -13.10 -6.15 -34.09
N ASN A 309 -13.75 -6.82 -35.05
CA ASN A 309 -13.32 -6.77 -36.44
C ASN A 309 -13.42 -5.35 -37.01
N GLU A 310 -14.53 -4.65 -36.73
CA GLU A 310 -14.73 -3.27 -37.18
C GLU A 310 -13.68 -2.32 -36.57
N ALA A 311 -13.32 -2.49 -35.29
CA ALA A 311 -12.30 -1.68 -34.62
C ALA A 311 -10.93 -1.83 -35.28
N TYR A 312 -10.46 -3.07 -35.46
CA TYR A 312 -9.15 -3.33 -36.07
C TYR A 312 -9.13 -3.05 -37.58
N ASP A 313 -10.26 -3.18 -38.31
CA ASP A 313 -10.32 -2.81 -39.74
C ASP A 313 -10.09 -1.32 -39.91
N LEU A 314 -10.69 -0.53 -39.01
CA LEU A 314 -10.47 0.91 -38.96
C LEU A 314 -9.05 1.25 -38.53
N GLU A 315 -8.51 0.57 -37.52
CA GLU A 315 -7.13 0.79 -37.07
C GLU A 315 -6.10 0.50 -38.17
N ALA A 316 -6.24 -0.62 -38.88
CA ALA A 316 -5.38 -0.94 -40.03
C ALA A 316 -5.46 0.14 -41.11
N THR A 317 -6.68 0.61 -41.41
CA THR A 317 -6.91 1.72 -42.35
C THR A 317 -6.23 3.01 -41.92
N ILE A 318 -6.16 3.28 -40.61
CA ILE A 318 -5.51 4.45 -40.02
C ILE A 318 -3.98 4.29 -40.09
N ARG A 319 -3.45 3.13 -39.72
CA ARG A 319 -2.00 2.85 -39.78
C ARG A 319 -1.46 2.95 -41.21
N ASP A 320 -2.25 2.61 -42.22
CA ASP A 320 -1.89 2.80 -43.63
C ASP A 320 -1.84 4.29 -44.06
N GLN A 321 -2.53 5.18 -43.33
CA GLN A 321 -2.67 6.59 -43.67
C GLN A 321 -1.82 7.54 -42.82
N VAL A 322 -1.34 7.08 -41.66
CA VAL A 322 -0.61 7.90 -40.68
C VAL A 322 0.80 7.32 -40.50
N SER A 323 1.83 8.16 -40.66
CA SER A 323 3.24 7.75 -40.50
C SER A 323 3.72 7.70 -39.06
N ASN A 324 2.92 8.22 -38.13
CA ASN A 324 3.26 8.40 -36.72
C ASN A 324 2.62 7.30 -35.85
N ILE A 325 3.19 7.11 -34.67
CA ILE A 325 2.65 6.21 -33.63
C ILE A 325 1.22 6.67 -33.26
N LEU A 326 0.31 5.73 -33.02
CA LEU A 326 -1.09 6.05 -32.68
C LEU A 326 -1.27 6.50 -31.22
N VAL A 327 -0.28 6.23 -30.38
CA VAL A 327 -0.22 6.64 -28.98
C VAL A 327 1.05 7.45 -28.71
N LYS A 328 1.05 8.25 -27.65
CA LYS A 328 2.25 8.94 -27.13
C LYS A 328 2.21 9.01 -25.59
N PRO A 329 3.37 8.97 -24.92
CA PRO A 329 3.48 9.43 -23.54
C PRO A 329 3.27 10.94 -23.44
N SER A 330 3.01 11.43 -22.22
CA SER A 330 2.99 12.87 -21.93
C SER A 330 4.40 13.45 -21.88
N GLU A 331 4.53 14.76 -22.06
CA GLU A 331 5.82 15.44 -21.93
C GLU A 331 6.30 15.46 -20.46
N GLY A 332 5.36 15.53 -19.50
CA GLY A 332 5.61 15.41 -18.07
C GLY A 332 6.25 14.07 -17.70
N ALA A 333 5.66 12.96 -18.13
CA ALA A 333 6.20 11.63 -17.82
C ALA A 333 7.58 11.39 -18.45
N LEU A 334 7.83 11.92 -19.66
CA LEU A 334 9.16 11.87 -20.29
C LEU A 334 10.19 12.72 -19.53
N LYS A 335 9.77 13.85 -18.95
CA LYS A 335 10.62 14.71 -18.13
C LYS A 335 10.99 14.00 -16.82
N GLU A 336 10.01 13.42 -16.14
CA GLU A 336 10.19 12.66 -14.91
C GLU A 336 11.16 11.48 -15.11
N ARG A 337 10.97 10.70 -16.19
CA ARG A 337 11.90 9.63 -16.56
C ARG A 337 13.32 10.14 -16.78
N ALA A 338 13.49 11.27 -17.46
CA ALA A 338 14.81 11.86 -17.68
C ALA A 338 15.45 12.36 -16.37
N GLU A 339 14.65 12.88 -15.44
CA GLU A 339 15.08 13.29 -14.09
C GLU A 339 15.54 12.08 -13.27
N TYR A 340 14.78 10.99 -13.28
CA TYR A 340 15.14 9.74 -12.61
C TYR A 340 16.44 9.12 -13.17
N LEU A 341 16.60 9.05 -14.49
CA LEU A 341 17.85 8.57 -15.11
C LEU A 341 19.05 9.47 -14.75
N ALA A 342 18.82 10.78 -14.65
CA ALA A 342 19.85 11.71 -14.20
C ALA A 342 20.20 11.52 -12.72
N TYR A 343 19.22 11.19 -11.87
CA TYR A 343 19.43 10.82 -10.46
C TYR A 343 20.28 9.53 -10.34
N LEU A 344 19.94 8.46 -11.06
CA LEU A 344 20.74 7.22 -11.07
C LEU A 344 22.19 7.47 -11.50
N ALA A 345 22.40 8.26 -12.56
CA ALA A 345 23.73 8.61 -13.04
C ALA A 345 24.56 9.43 -12.02
N ARG A 346 23.92 10.21 -11.14
CA ARG A 346 24.60 10.86 -10.00
C ARG A 346 24.96 9.86 -8.91
N GLY A 347 24.03 8.96 -8.57
CA GLY A 347 24.23 7.89 -7.59
C GLY A 347 25.42 6.98 -7.94
N GLU A 348 25.61 6.61 -9.21
CA GLU A 348 26.78 5.82 -9.64
C GLU A 348 28.13 6.47 -9.33
N ARG A 349 28.16 7.80 -9.25
CA ARG A 349 29.38 8.60 -9.04
C ARG A 349 29.63 8.96 -7.58
N GLN A 350 28.72 8.61 -6.66
CA GLN A 350 28.83 8.99 -5.24
C GLN A 350 30.11 8.48 -4.55
N CYS A 351 30.69 7.38 -5.04
CA CYS A 351 31.93 6.79 -4.53
C CYS A 351 33.20 7.40 -5.16
N GLU A 352 33.07 8.32 -6.13
CA GLU A 352 34.21 9.02 -6.73
C GLU A 352 34.84 9.97 -5.71
N LEU A 353 36.17 9.88 -5.55
CA LEU A 353 36.91 10.72 -4.62
C LEU A 353 36.75 12.22 -4.97
N ASN A 354 36.36 13.03 -3.98
CA ASN A 354 36.08 14.47 -4.09
C ASN A 354 34.79 14.86 -4.82
N TYR A 355 33.95 13.92 -5.25
CA TYR A 355 32.76 14.25 -6.05
C TYR A 355 31.80 15.19 -5.33
N GLY A 356 31.41 14.88 -4.08
CA GLY A 356 30.54 15.75 -3.29
C GLY A 356 31.11 17.17 -3.11
N THR A 357 32.40 17.29 -2.83
CA THR A 357 33.07 18.59 -2.71
C THR A 357 33.13 19.34 -4.06
N GLU A 358 33.30 18.65 -5.19
CA GLU A 358 33.28 19.23 -6.54
C GLU A 358 31.89 19.74 -6.94
N VAL A 359 30.82 19.01 -6.55
CA VAL A 359 29.43 19.42 -6.76
C VAL A 359 29.09 20.66 -5.92
N LEU A 360 29.54 20.72 -4.67
CA LEU A 360 29.28 21.83 -3.75
C LEU A 360 30.02 23.12 -4.12
N LYS A 361 31.29 23.02 -4.54
CA LYS A 361 32.20 24.17 -4.68
C LYS A 361 31.66 25.33 -5.54
N PRO A 362 31.02 25.12 -6.70
CA PRO A 362 30.47 26.21 -7.51
C PRO A 362 29.41 27.04 -6.76
N LEU A 363 28.61 26.41 -5.90
CA LEU A 363 27.61 27.11 -5.11
C LEU A 363 28.25 28.05 -4.10
N ILE A 364 29.26 27.58 -3.35
CA ILE A 364 30.00 28.40 -2.38
C ILE A 364 30.70 29.57 -3.07
N LEU A 365 31.37 29.34 -4.21
CA LEU A 365 32.06 30.39 -4.96
C LEU A 365 31.11 31.46 -5.50
N ALA A 366 29.84 31.13 -5.73
CA ALA A 366 28.81 32.06 -6.17
C ALA A 366 28.24 32.93 -5.03
N MET A 367 28.46 32.55 -3.76
CA MET A 367 28.03 33.33 -2.61
C MET A 367 28.84 34.63 -2.46
N PRO A 368 28.31 35.65 -1.75
CA PRO A 368 29.08 36.82 -1.38
C PRO A 368 30.36 36.43 -0.62
N GLN A 369 31.52 36.92 -1.07
CA GLN A 369 32.84 36.53 -0.54
C GLN A 369 33.16 35.03 -0.73
N GLY A 370 32.62 34.39 -1.76
CA GLY A 370 32.74 32.94 -2.00
C GLY A 370 34.16 32.37 -2.00
N GLU A 371 35.16 33.10 -2.52
CA GLU A 371 36.58 32.68 -2.45
C GLU A 371 37.10 32.61 -1.01
N ASP A 372 36.74 33.60 -0.18
CA ASP A 372 37.14 33.66 1.23
C ASP A 372 36.35 32.64 2.07
N LEU A 373 35.07 32.39 1.73
CA LEU A 373 34.26 31.31 2.32
C LEU A 373 34.82 29.92 1.97
N TRP A 374 35.32 29.73 0.74
CA TRP A 374 35.95 28.47 0.35
C TRP A 374 37.27 28.24 1.10
N LEU A 375 38.08 29.29 1.28
CA LEU A 375 39.28 29.23 2.12
C LEU A 375 38.93 28.88 3.58
N TYR A 376 37.88 29.48 4.13
CA TYR A 376 37.35 29.11 5.44
C TYR A 376 37.02 27.62 5.51
N ILE A 377 36.27 27.07 4.55
CA ILE A 377 35.96 25.64 4.50
C ILE A 377 37.25 24.81 4.48
N GLU A 378 38.21 25.11 3.59
CA GLU A 378 39.42 24.32 3.39
C GLU A 378 40.32 24.26 4.64
N ASN A 379 40.58 25.39 5.30
CA ASN A 379 41.61 25.47 6.34
C ASN A 379 41.23 26.31 7.58
N GLY A 380 40.07 26.97 7.60
CA GLY A 380 39.58 27.81 8.69
C GLY A 380 40.10 29.24 8.71
N GLU A 381 40.82 29.68 7.66
CA GLU A 381 41.23 31.08 7.47
C GLU A 381 40.02 31.96 7.11
N ASP A 382 40.12 33.28 7.32
CA ASP A 382 39.10 34.26 6.92
C ASP A 382 37.68 34.08 7.50
N ARG A 383 37.56 33.67 8.77
CA ARG A 383 36.29 33.60 9.53
C ARG A 383 35.42 34.88 9.45
N SER A 384 36.03 36.05 9.21
CA SER A 384 35.27 37.28 8.99
C SER A 384 34.34 37.24 7.78
N ALA A 385 34.63 36.41 6.77
CA ALA A 385 33.75 36.20 5.62
C ALA A 385 32.48 35.46 6.02
N LEU A 386 32.59 34.44 6.88
CA LEU A 386 31.46 33.73 7.48
C LEU A 386 30.62 34.66 8.37
N ASP A 387 31.27 35.42 9.25
CA ASP A 387 30.56 36.33 10.18
C ASP A 387 29.79 37.45 9.44
N ALA A 388 30.21 37.79 8.22
CA ALA A 388 29.59 38.80 7.36
C ALA A 388 28.57 38.23 6.36
N LEU A 389 28.37 36.90 6.33
CA LEU A 389 27.42 36.24 5.46
C LEU A 389 25.99 36.47 5.96
N GLU A 390 25.20 37.15 5.15
CA GLU A 390 23.76 37.33 5.36
C GLU A 390 22.97 36.18 4.72
N GLU A 391 21.67 36.10 5.01
CA GLU A 391 20.78 35.10 4.41
C GLU A 391 20.72 35.25 2.88
N ILE A 392 20.75 34.11 2.18
CA ILE A 392 20.75 34.03 0.72
C ILE A 392 19.69 33.03 0.29
N GLU A 393 18.90 33.38 -0.72
CA GLU A 393 18.04 32.45 -1.43
C GLU A 393 18.90 31.40 -2.15
N LEU A 394 19.09 30.23 -1.55
CA LEU A 394 20.04 29.22 -2.03
C LEU A 394 19.57 28.56 -3.33
N ILE A 395 18.26 28.31 -3.46
CA ILE A 395 17.70 27.62 -4.63
C ILE A 395 17.95 28.40 -5.93
N PRO A 396 17.57 29.69 -6.06
CA PRO A 396 17.86 30.46 -7.28
C PRO A 396 19.35 30.59 -7.57
N LEU A 397 20.18 30.68 -6.52
CA LEU A 397 21.64 30.78 -6.66
C LEU A 397 22.22 29.47 -7.23
N ALA A 398 21.81 28.32 -6.69
CA ALA A 398 22.21 27.00 -7.16
C ALA A 398 21.79 26.78 -8.62
N LYS A 399 20.55 27.10 -8.99
CA LYS A 399 20.07 27.02 -10.38
C LYS A 399 20.93 27.82 -11.35
N ALA A 400 21.37 29.01 -10.95
CA ALA A 400 22.12 29.91 -11.81
C ALA A 400 23.61 29.53 -11.95
N HIS A 401 24.23 28.97 -10.91
CA HIS A 401 25.68 28.85 -10.81
C HIS A 401 26.21 27.45 -10.48
N ALA A 402 25.37 26.55 -9.96
CA ALA A 402 25.73 25.20 -9.54
C ALA A 402 24.62 24.19 -9.90
N PRO A 403 24.40 23.88 -11.20
CA PRO A 403 23.25 23.11 -11.66
C PRO A 403 23.21 21.67 -11.10
N GLU A 404 24.37 21.04 -10.89
CA GLU A 404 24.44 19.69 -10.32
C GLU A 404 24.06 19.69 -8.83
N MET A 405 24.49 20.71 -8.06
CA MET A 405 24.05 20.92 -6.67
C MET A 405 22.57 21.33 -6.61
N SER A 406 22.08 22.08 -7.59
CA SER A 406 20.65 22.41 -7.69
C SER A 406 19.80 21.15 -7.86
N ALA A 407 20.23 20.22 -8.71
CA ALA A 407 19.55 18.94 -8.87
C ALA A 407 19.59 18.13 -7.57
N GLN A 408 20.74 18.06 -6.89
CA GLN A 408 20.85 17.40 -5.58
C GLN A 408 19.90 18.01 -4.52
N ILE A 409 19.76 19.34 -4.50
CA ILE A 409 18.79 20.00 -3.62
C ILE A 409 17.36 19.62 -4.02
N GLU A 410 17.03 19.63 -5.31
CA GLU A 410 15.70 19.28 -5.81
C GLU A 410 15.31 17.82 -5.54
N ASP A 411 16.26 16.88 -5.60
CA ASP A 411 16.01 15.45 -5.35
C ASP A 411 15.57 15.17 -3.91
N HIS A 412 15.99 16.00 -2.94
CA HIS A 412 15.72 15.80 -1.52
C HIS A 412 14.67 16.75 -0.93
N LEU A 413 14.35 17.86 -1.61
CA LEU A 413 13.32 18.79 -1.12
C LEU A 413 11.91 18.30 -1.42
N CYS A 414 11.03 18.37 -0.42
CA CYS A 414 9.60 18.22 -0.63
C CYS A 414 9.02 19.42 -1.39
N SER A 415 8.05 19.17 -2.28
CA SER A 415 7.43 20.18 -3.16
C SER A 415 6.74 21.32 -2.39
N PHE A 416 6.17 21.03 -1.22
CA PHE A 416 5.44 22.01 -0.39
C PHE A 416 6.36 22.91 0.45
N GLU A 417 7.65 22.58 0.63
CA GLU A 417 8.63 23.43 1.32
C GLU A 417 9.82 23.82 0.43
N TYR A 418 9.54 24.14 -0.84
CA TYR A 418 10.56 24.51 -1.82
C TYR A 418 11.16 25.92 -1.59
N ASN A 419 11.87 26.10 -0.49
CA ASN A 419 12.53 27.34 -0.09
C ASN A 419 13.66 27.06 0.93
N ASN A 420 14.27 28.10 1.50
CA ASN A 420 15.31 27.95 2.51
C ASN A 420 14.87 27.20 3.79
N GLN A 421 13.57 27.17 4.12
CA GLN A 421 13.03 26.35 5.22
C GLN A 421 13.22 24.88 4.90
N GLY A 422 12.71 24.38 3.77
CA GLY A 422 12.89 22.98 3.39
C GLY A 422 14.37 22.58 3.28
N ILE A 423 15.24 23.47 2.80
CA ILE A 423 16.70 23.20 2.81
C ILE A 423 17.23 23.03 4.23
N THR A 424 16.73 23.81 5.18
CA THR A 424 17.09 23.69 6.60
C THR A 424 16.63 22.36 7.18
N GLU A 425 15.46 21.88 6.76
CA GLU A 425 14.88 20.61 7.24
C GLU A 425 15.63 19.40 6.67
N GLU A 426 15.97 19.44 5.37
CA GLU A 426 16.61 18.34 4.63
C GLU A 426 18.13 18.48 4.48
N LEU A 427 18.76 19.34 5.29
CA LEU A 427 20.17 19.71 5.09
C LEU A 427 21.12 18.50 5.18
N SER A 428 20.80 17.50 6.02
CA SER A 428 21.59 16.27 6.16
C SER A 428 21.59 15.47 4.85
N SER A 429 20.41 15.29 4.27
CA SER A 429 20.17 14.60 2.99
C SER A 429 20.84 15.36 1.84
N ILE A 430 20.65 16.67 1.75
CA ILE A 430 21.26 17.54 0.73
C ILE A 430 22.80 17.47 0.76
N LEU A 431 23.40 17.34 1.96
CA LEU A 431 24.84 17.26 2.14
C LEU A 431 25.38 15.82 2.15
N GLU A 432 24.57 14.81 1.85
CA GLU A 432 24.98 13.40 1.90
C GLU A 432 26.22 13.12 1.02
N LEU A 433 26.25 13.62 -0.22
CA LEU A 433 27.41 13.47 -1.11
C LEU A 433 28.69 14.10 -0.53
N VAL A 434 28.55 15.27 0.09
CA VAL A 434 29.68 16.00 0.72
C VAL A 434 30.14 15.27 1.97
N ARG A 435 29.20 14.78 2.77
CA ARG A 435 29.44 13.99 3.96
C ARG A 435 30.18 12.70 3.61
N GLY A 436 29.67 11.96 2.61
CA GLY A 436 30.30 10.76 2.08
C GLY A 436 31.75 11.01 1.66
N ASP A 437 32.00 12.04 0.87
CA ASP A 437 33.36 12.36 0.41
C ASP A 437 34.34 12.77 1.54
N LEU A 438 33.89 13.61 2.48
CA LEU A 438 34.76 14.13 3.54
C LEU A 438 34.94 13.16 4.71
N LEU A 439 33.90 12.40 5.06
CA LEU A 439 33.88 11.55 6.25
C LEU A 439 34.13 10.06 5.97
N THR A 440 33.99 9.59 4.72
CA THR A 440 34.32 8.19 4.39
C THR A 440 35.82 7.94 4.49
N ASN A 441 36.17 6.83 5.15
CA ASN A 441 37.56 6.39 5.29
C ASN A 441 38.09 5.73 4.02
N HIS A 442 38.19 6.48 2.91
CA HIS A 442 38.86 6.04 1.67
C HIS A 442 40.36 5.67 1.86
N PHE A 443 40.87 5.76 3.08
CA PHE A 443 42.27 5.54 3.46
C PHE A 443 42.47 4.38 4.44
N GLY A 444 41.40 3.71 4.86
CA GLY A 444 41.46 2.57 5.76
C GLY A 444 41.81 1.30 5.00
N ASP A 445 42.81 0.56 5.49
CA ASP A 445 43.09 -0.79 4.99
C ASP A 445 42.32 -1.79 5.88
N GLU A 446 41.48 -2.63 5.27
CA GLU A 446 40.85 -3.75 5.98
C GLU A 446 41.91 -4.74 6.44
N SER A 447 42.01 -4.90 7.76
CA SER A 447 42.98 -5.75 8.42
C SER A 447 42.24 -6.87 9.13
N THR A 448 42.32 -8.08 8.58
CA THR A 448 41.73 -9.27 9.16
C THR A 448 42.67 -9.90 10.18
N ILE A 449 42.23 -9.99 11.44
CA ILE A 449 42.97 -10.62 12.53
C ILE A 449 42.28 -11.93 12.89
N GLU A 450 42.99 -13.05 12.75
CA GLU A 450 42.56 -14.35 13.23
C GLU A 450 43.09 -14.56 14.66
N HIS A 451 42.17 -14.64 15.63
CA HIS A 451 42.48 -14.89 17.03
C HIS A 451 42.77 -16.39 17.28
N GLU A 452 43.49 -16.71 18.36
CA GLU A 452 43.90 -18.10 18.69
C GLU A 452 42.72 -19.09 18.89
N ASN A 453 41.50 -18.59 19.06
CA ASN A 453 40.25 -19.37 19.18
C ASN A 453 39.49 -19.54 17.84
N GLY A 454 40.04 -19.06 16.72
CA GLY A 454 39.41 -19.11 15.40
C GLY A 454 38.44 -17.97 15.09
N LEU A 455 38.31 -16.96 15.97
CA LEU A 455 37.54 -15.75 15.66
C LEU A 455 38.32 -14.90 14.65
N ILE A 456 37.67 -14.56 13.53
CA ILE A 456 38.21 -13.65 12.53
C ILE A 456 37.56 -12.28 12.75
N THR A 457 38.35 -11.25 13.04
CA THR A 457 37.87 -9.87 13.19
C THR A 457 38.50 -9.01 12.11
N THR A 458 37.68 -8.43 11.24
CA THR A 458 38.13 -7.46 10.24
C THR A 458 38.02 -6.06 10.85
N LEU A 459 39.14 -5.34 10.88
CA LEU A 459 39.22 -3.97 11.37
C LEU A 459 39.66 -3.07 10.22
N THR A 460 38.92 -2.02 9.96
CA THR A 460 39.37 -0.95 9.06
C THR A 460 40.36 -0.07 9.82
N VAL A 461 41.65 -0.25 9.56
CA VAL A 461 42.70 0.48 10.28
C VAL A 461 43.16 1.66 9.45
N THR A 462 42.85 2.87 9.90
CA THR A 462 43.41 4.10 9.32
C THR A 462 44.88 4.23 9.73
N PRO A 463 45.83 4.30 8.78
CA PRO A 463 47.24 4.51 9.09
C PRO A 463 47.44 5.80 9.90
N ASP A 464 48.35 5.79 10.89
CA ASP A 464 48.64 6.98 11.71
C ASP A 464 49.05 8.21 10.86
N SER A 465 49.62 7.99 9.68
CA SER A 465 49.98 9.04 8.72
C SER A 465 48.78 9.75 8.08
N LYS A 466 47.58 9.18 8.19
CA LYS A 466 46.33 9.67 7.60
C LYS A 466 45.32 10.19 8.64
N LYS A 467 45.50 9.88 9.92
CA LYS A 467 44.64 10.40 11.02
C LYS A 467 44.54 11.92 11.06
N ALA A 468 45.64 12.63 10.85
CA ALA A 468 45.64 14.09 10.82
C ALA A 468 44.87 14.67 9.61
N LEU A 469 44.85 13.94 8.49
CA LEU A 469 44.08 14.32 7.31
C LEU A 469 42.58 14.06 7.51
N LEU A 470 42.22 12.92 8.13
CA LEU A 470 40.84 12.61 8.49
C LEU A 470 40.28 13.65 9.46
N GLU A 471 41.03 14.02 10.50
CA GLU A 471 40.64 15.10 11.41
C GLU A 471 40.48 16.44 10.68
N ALA A 472 41.39 16.77 9.77
CA ALA A 472 41.24 17.98 8.96
C ALA A 472 39.95 17.95 8.10
N ARG A 473 39.59 16.80 7.52
CA ARG A 473 38.35 16.63 6.74
C ARG A 473 37.09 16.70 7.61
N ARG A 474 37.10 16.14 8.82
CA ARG A 474 36.01 16.31 9.81
C ARG A 474 35.76 17.79 10.11
N GLN A 475 36.84 18.55 10.34
CA GLN A 475 36.74 19.99 10.53
C GLN A 475 36.28 20.72 9.26
N GLN A 476 36.65 20.27 8.06
CA GLN A 476 36.15 20.83 6.81
C GLN A 476 34.63 20.66 6.69
N TYR A 477 34.10 19.49 7.01
CA TYR A 477 32.65 19.23 6.96
C TYR A 477 31.87 20.12 7.94
N LEU A 478 32.35 20.27 9.19
CA LEU A 478 31.74 21.20 10.14
C LEU A 478 31.72 22.65 9.64
N ARG A 479 32.75 23.06 8.88
CA ARG A 479 32.81 24.40 8.28
C ARG A 479 31.90 24.56 7.06
N VAL A 480 31.61 23.48 6.32
CA VAL A 480 30.55 23.49 5.31
C VAL A 480 29.21 23.82 5.98
N ILE A 481 28.91 23.13 7.08
CA ILE A 481 27.65 23.33 7.82
C ILE A 481 27.56 24.75 8.40
N ASP A 482 28.67 25.31 8.92
CA ASP A 482 28.68 26.72 9.34
C ASP A 482 28.22 27.68 8.23
N VAL A 483 28.74 27.47 7.00
CA VAL A 483 28.41 28.31 5.85
C VAL A 483 26.92 28.18 5.50
N PHE A 484 26.37 26.97 5.46
CA PHE A 484 24.94 26.77 5.24
C PHE A 484 24.08 27.37 6.36
N TYR A 485 24.45 27.16 7.63
CA TYR A 485 23.74 27.76 8.77
C TYR A 485 23.68 29.29 8.66
N HIS A 486 24.75 29.95 8.23
CA HIS A 486 24.76 31.41 8.01
C HIS A 486 23.96 31.81 6.76
N ALA A 487 24.15 31.10 5.64
CA ALA A 487 23.45 31.36 4.39
C ALA A 487 21.93 31.17 4.50
N LEU A 488 21.47 30.28 5.39
CA LEU A 488 20.06 30.03 5.71
C LEU A 488 19.50 30.99 6.77
N GLY A 489 20.26 32.02 7.17
CA GLY A 489 19.80 33.04 8.11
C GLY A 489 19.87 32.63 9.58
N LYS A 490 20.73 31.66 9.94
CA LYS A 490 20.91 31.15 11.31
C LYS A 490 19.61 30.57 11.90
N ARG A 491 18.82 29.94 11.04
CA ARG A 491 17.69 29.11 11.43
C ARG A 491 18.22 27.85 12.09
N GLU A 492 17.54 27.41 13.13
CA GLU A 492 17.91 26.19 13.82
C GLU A 492 17.77 24.99 12.89
N LEU A 493 18.82 24.19 12.81
CA LEU A 493 18.84 22.98 12.00
C LEU A 493 17.99 21.90 12.70
N ARG A 494 17.31 21.05 11.93
CA ARG A 494 16.41 20.00 12.47
C ARG A 494 17.19 18.82 13.08
N GLU A 495 16.43 17.91 13.69
CA GLU A 495 16.90 16.71 14.40
C GLU A 495 17.82 15.82 13.56
N TYR A 496 17.48 15.51 12.30
CA TYR A 496 18.34 14.69 11.43
C TYR A 496 19.76 15.26 11.26
N MET A 497 19.90 16.59 11.20
CA MET A 497 21.21 17.23 11.19
C MET A 497 21.91 17.15 12.55
N MET A 498 21.17 17.25 13.66
CA MET A 498 21.74 17.04 15.00
C MET A 498 22.27 15.61 15.17
N GLU A 499 21.46 14.61 14.83
CA GLU A 499 21.81 13.19 14.92
C GLU A 499 23.06 12.88 14.08
N SER A 500 23.08 13.31 12.81
CA SER A 500 24.22 13.09 11.89
C SER A 500 25.55 13.71 12.34
N LEU A 501 25.52 14.61 13.34
CA LEU A 501 26.71 15.25 13.89
C LEU A 501 27.09 14.73 15.28
N THR A 502 26.13 14.16 16.02
CA THR A 502 26.26 13.90 17.45
C THR A 502 26.08 12.42 17.84
N GLU A 503 25.51 11.58 16.95
CA GLU A 503 25.05 10.22 17.30
C GLU A 503 25.61 9.07 16.45
N ASP A 504 26.46 9.40 15.46
CA ASP A 504 27.23 8.41 14.70
C ASP A 504 28.27 7.70 15.58
N ASP A 505 28.80 6.55 15.12
CA ASP A 505 29.87 5.78 15.79
C ASP A 505 31.10 6.64 16.15
N GLU A 506 31.35 7.69 15.36
CA GLU A 506 32.38 8.69 15.61
C GLU A 506 31.75 10.11 15.56
N PRO A 507 31.13 10.59 16.64
CA PRO A 507 30.42 11.86 16.64
C PRO A 507 31.40 13.01 16.41
N LEU A 508 30.99 13.99 15.60
CA LEU A 508 31.84 15.13 15.24
C LEU A 508 31.88 16.19 16.35
N ILE A 509 30.76 16.38 17.04
CA ILE A 509 30.60 17.32 18.16
C ILE A 509 29.62 16.73 19.20
N SER A 510 29.63 17.26 20.42
CA SER A 510 28.62 16.91 21.43
C SER A 510 27.26 17.59 21.13
N ARG A 511 26.13 17.03 21.59
CA ARG A 511 24.80 17.68 21.50
C ARG A 511 24.80 19.09 22.11
N GLN A 512 25.48 19.30 23.24
CA GLN A 512 25.64 20.63 23.82
C GLN A 512 26.43 21.60 22.93
N ASP A 513 27.51 21.14 22.29
CA ASP A 513 28.26 21.97 21.33
C ASP A 513 27.46 22.25 20.06
N TYR A 514 26.61 21.31 19.64
CA TYR A 514 25.63 21.53 18.58
C TYR A 514 24.66 22.66 18.98
N PHE A 515 24.01 22.57 20.15
CA PHE A 515 23.08 23.61 20.61
C PHE A 515 23.76 24.98 20.74
N ARG A 516 25.02 25.03 21.22
CA ARG A 516 25.81 26.28 21.27
C ARG A 516 26.08 26.87 19.89
N ARG A 517 26.18 26.04 18.85
CA ARG A 517 26.65 26.42 17.51
C ARG A 517 25.49 26.70 16.54
N TYR A 518 24.42 25.91 16.61
CA TYR A 518 23.36 25.88 15.60
C TYR A 518 21.94 26.11 16.15
N SER A 519 21.77 26.29 17.47
CA SER A 519 20.46 26.55 18.07
C SER A 519 20.32 27.95 18.64
N GLN A 520 19.09 28.45 18.62
CA GLN A 520 18.75 29.74 19.22
C GLN A 520 18.46 29.55 20.71
N LEU A 521 19.51 29.66 21.53
CA LEU A 521 19.39 29.57 22.98
C LEU A 521 18.79 30.86 23.54
N SER A 522 17.79 30.74 24.42
CA SER A 522 17.20 31.88 25.12
C SER A 522 18.27 32.59 25.96
N ASN A 523 18.42 33.91 25.76
CA ASN A 523 19.12 34.71 26.74
C ASN A 523 18.28 34.66 28.02
N ALA A 524 18.84 34.17 29.12
CA ALA A 524 18.21 34.23 30.43
C ALA A 524 18.03 35.71 30.84
N GLU A 525 17.01 36.38 30.32
CA GLU A 525 16.50 37.62 30.86
C GLU A 525 15.63 37.26 32.07
N ILE A 526 16.20 37.59 33.22
CA ILE A 526 15.59 37.62 34.53
C ILE A 526 14.29 38.45 34.42
N ASP A 527 13.14 37.79 34.32
CA ASP A 527 11.86 38.36 34.71
C ASP A 527 11.84 38.41 36.25
N SER A 528 12.52 39.43 36.79
CA SER A 528 12.46 39.79 38.21
C SER A 528 11.10 40.40 38.49
N ASP A 529 10.09 39.57 38.74
CA ASP A 529 8.89 40.00 39.47
C ASP A 529 8.23 38.91 40.32
N ASN A 530 8.83 37.72 40.46
CA ASN A 530 8.42 36.74 41.46
C ASN A 530 9.48 36.55 42.54
N ASP A 531 9.26 37.24 43.67
CA ASP A 531 9.88 36.99 44.96
C ASP A 531 9.62 35.53 45.40
N SER A 532 10.53 34.62 45.06
CA SER A 532 10.75 33.41 45.86
C SER A 532 12.24 33.09 45.90
N GLU A 533 12.87 33.46 47.01
CA GLU A 533 14.21 33.03 47.40
C GLU A 533 14.30 31.49 47.42
N ALA A 534 14.93 30.91 46.40
CA ALA A 534 15.62 29.63 46.49
C ALA A 534 16.76 29.61 45.46
N ASP A 535 17.97 29.32 45.94
CA ASP A 535 19.23 29.23 45.19
C ASP A 535 19.22 28.11 44.12
N SER A 536 18.51 28.28 42.99
CA SER A 536 18.78 27.47 41.79
C SER A 536 19.75 28.24 40.89
N GLU A 537 21.01 27.83 40.83
CA GLU A 537 21.90 28.23 39.73
C GLU A 537 21.19 27.87 38.42
N ALA A 538 20.82 28.87 37.61
CA ALA A 538 20.20 28.63 36.32
C ALA A 538 21.14 27.76 35.47
N LEU A 539 20.62 26.64 34.97
CA LEU A 539 21.36 25.73 34.11
C LEU A 539 21.91 26.47 32.89
N GLU A 540 23.08 26.05 32.39
CA GLU A 540 23.59 26.55 31.12
C GLU A 540 22.53 26.32 30.02
N PRO A 541 22.17 27.31 29.18
CA PRO A 541 21.07 27.18 28.23
C PRO A 541 21.19 25.97 27.27
N ALA A 542 22.41 25.63 26.84
CA ALA A 542 22.65 24.45 26.01
C ALA A 542 22.38 23.14 26.76
N LEU A 543 22.74 23.07 28.04
CA LEU A 543 22.43 21.93 28.90
C LEU A 543 20.92 21.85 29.19
N SER A 544 20.24 22.98 29.40
CA SER A 544 18.79 23.02 29.57
C SER A 544 18.06 22.43 28.37
N ARG A 545 18.48 22.80 27.15
CA ARG A 545 17.88 22.29 25.91
C ARG A 545 18.16 20.81 25.66
N ASP A 546 19.35 20.34 26.04
CA ASP A 546 19.70 18.92 25.99
C ASP A 546 18.85 18.08 26.97
N VAL A 547 18.58 18.62 28.17
CA VAL A 547 17.64 18.02 29.14
C VAL A 547 16.21 18.01 28.60
N GLU A 548 15.75 19.09 27.97
CA GLU A 548 14.44 19.17 27.34
C GLU A 548 14.29 18.16 26.18
N SER A 549 15.34 17.92 25.40
CA SER A 549 15.36 16.89 24.35
C SER A 549 15.20 15.48 24.92
N ILE A 550 15.89 15.15 26.02
CA ILE A 550 15.68 13.88 26.74
C ILE A 550 14.23 13.75 27.19
N PHE A 551 13.64 14.83 27.73
CA PHE A 551 12.26 14.81 28.17
C PHE A 551 11.30 14.59 26.99
N ALA A 552 11.52 15.28 25.88
CA ALA A 552 10.75 15.09 24.66
C ALA A 552 10.82 13.64 24.17
N GLN A 553 12.01 13.05 24.03
CA GLN A 553 12.20 11.65 23.63
C GLN A 553 11.43 10.67 24.53
N PHE A 554 11.43 10.90 25.85
CA PHE A 554 10.70 10.05 26.77
C PHE A 554 9.18 10.25 26.74
N THR A 555 8.68 11.43 26.36
CA THR A 555 7.24 11.74 26.33
C THR A 555 6.61 11.63 24.95
N ASP A 556 7.41 11.59 23.89
CA ASP A 556 6.91 11.38 22.52
C ASP A 556 6.27 10.00 22.43
N GLU A 557 5.08 9.94 21.85
CA GLU A 557 4.31 8.70 21.70
C GLU A 557 4.73 7.92 20.43
N ASP A 558 5.57 8.51 19.58
CA ASP A 558 6.08 7.94 18.32
C ASP A 558 7.59 7.54 18.37
N GLU A 559 8.29 7.75 19.51
CA GLU A 559 9.71 7.38 19.73
C GLU A 559 9.99 6.20 20.68
N ILE A 560 10.59 5.13 20.11
CA ILE A 560 10.96 3.90 20.83
C ILE A 560 12.25 4.11 21.63
N LEU A 561 12.20 3.86 22.94
CA LEU A 561 13.39 3.92 23.80
C LEU A 561 14.35 2.75 23.53
N TYR A 562 15.60 3.07 23.17
CA TYR A 562 16.68 2.11 22.94
C TYR A 562 17.96 2.49 23.72
N SER A 563 19.08 1.77 23.50
CA SER A 563 20.24 1.95 24.39
C SER A 563 20.87 3.33 24.31
N LYS A 564 20.79 4.03 23.16
CA LYS A 564 21.38 5.38 23.02
C LYS A 564 20.63 6.39 23.88
N ASP A 565 19.30 6.35 23.95
CA ASP A 565 18.53 7.27 24.80
C ASP A 565 18.86 7.06 26.29
N LEU A 566 18.96 5.80 26.71
CA LEU A 566 19.30 5.46 28.08
C LEU A 566 20.75 5.86 28.42
N LYS A 567 21.69 5.70 27.47
CA LYS A 567 23.07 6.20 27.62
C LYS A 567 23.09 7.73 27.69
N HIS A 568 22.29 8.42 26.87
CA HIS A 568 22.17 9.89 26.87
C HIS A 568 21.64 10.42 28.21
N VAL A 569 20.64 9.74 28.79
CA VAL A 569 20.17 10.00 30.18
C VAL A 569 21.30 9.86 31.20
N ASP A 570 22.09 8.79 31.11
CA ASP A 570 23.21 8.55 32.02
C ASP A 570 24.33 9.61 31.82
N GLU A 571 24.60 10.04 30.59
CA GLU A 571 25.66 11.00 30.23
C GLU A 571 25.30 12.46 30.52
N VAL A 572 24.01 12.82 30.50
CA VAL A 572 23.55 14.19 30.76
C VAL A 572 22.98 14.32 32.17
N LEU A 573 21.89 13.61 32.49
CA LEU A 573 21.17 13.81 33.76
C LEU A 573 22.00 13.36 34.96
N ARG A 574 22.67 12.20 34.88
CA ARG A 574 23.40 11.66 36.04
C ARG A 574 24.73 12.36 36.34
N THR A 575 25.17 13.31 35.50
CA THR A 575 26.33 14.17 35.80
C THR A 575 26.08 15.13 36.96
N SER A 576 24.81 15.47 37.21
CA SER A 576 24.37 16.29 38.34
C SER A 576 23.14 15.67 38.99
N ARG A 577 23.25 15.28 40.27
CA ARG A 577 22.11 14.68 41.00
C ARG A 577 20.87 15.57 41.04
N GLU A 578 21.04 16.89 40.98
CA GLU A 578 19.92 17.84 40.96
C GLU A 578 19.05 17.70 39.70
N LEU A 579 19.64 17.38 38.54
CA LEU A 579 18.91 17.17 37.28
C LEU A 579 18.01 15.92 37.31
N CYS A 580 18.37 14.94 38.11
CA CYS A 580 17.57 13.74 38.33
C CYS A 580 16.37 14.00 39.28
N HIS A 581 16.26 15.17 39.92
CA HIS A 581 15.19 15.44 40.87
C HIS A 581 13.87 15.79 40.15
N PRO A 582 12.75 15.08 40.42
CA PRO A 582 11.47 15.28 39.71
C PRO A 582 10.82 16.66 39.86
N GLN A 583 11.31 17.50 40.77
CA GLN A 583 10.80 18.86 40.97
C GLN A 583 10.99 19.76 39.74
N HIS A 584 11.94 19.40 38.87
CA HIS A 584 12.26 20.12 37.65
C HIS A 584 11.59 19.53 36.42
N TRP A 585 10.78 18.47 36.58
CA TRP A 585 10.12 17.80 35.47
C TRP A 585 8.78 18.49 35.14
N PRO A 586 8.32 18.44 33.88
CA PRO A 586 7.00 18.91 33.44
C PRO A 586 5.82 18.15 34.09
N GLU A 587 4.61 18.35 33.54
CA GLU A 587 3.42 17.61 34.01
C GLU A 587 3.62 16.09 33.96
N PRO A 588 3.03 15.33 34.90
CA PRO A 588 3.23 13.89 34.97
C PRO A 588 2.72 13.15 33.74
N ASP A 589 3.63 12.44 33.08
CA ASP A 589 3.39 11.62 31.91
C ASP A 589 3.99 10.20 32.09
N MET A 590 3.52 9.23 31.29
CA MET A 590 4.03 7.85 31.32
C MET A 590 5.53 7.76 31.02
N GLY A 591 6.03 8.61 30.13
CA GLY A 591 7.45 8.80 29.84
C GLY A 591 8.27 9.13 31.08
N PHE A 592 7.80 10.11 31.87
CA PHE A 592 8.46 10.50 33.11
C PHE A 592 8.37 9.42 34.19
N MET A 593 7.30 8.61 34.20
CA MET A 593 7.24 7.43 35.08
C MET A 593 8.27 6.38 34.69
N ALA A 594 8.51 6.18 33.39
CA ALA A 594 9.56 5.32 32.87
C ALA A 594 10.96 5.85 33.22
N LEU A 595 11.21 7.15 33.03
CA LEU A 595 12.46 7.81 33.41
C LEU A 595 12.75 7.68 34.92
N ALA A 596 11.76 7.93 35.79
CA ALA A 596 11.91 7.72 37.23
C ALA A 596 12.21 6.27 37.59
N SER A 597 11.54 5.33 36.93
CA SER A 597 11.75 3.89 37.15
C SER A 597 13.15 3.45 36.73
N TYR A 598 13.64 3.96 35.59
CA TYR A 598 15.01 3.73 35.11
C TYR A 598 16.05 4.29 36.09
N GLN A 599 15.90 5.55 36.49
CA GLN A 599 16.82 6.21 37.43
C GLN A 599 16.88 5.49 38.79
N LEU A 600 15.73 5.03 39.32
CA LEU A 600 15.69 4.22 40.54
C LEU A 600 16.39 2.87 40.38
N TYR A 601 16.25 2.24 39.21
CA TYR A 601 16.93 1.00 38.89
C TYR A 601 18.45 1.17 38.79
N ARG A 602 18.91 2.26 38.16
CA ARG A 602 20.32 2.64 38.12
C ARG A 602 20.86 2.94 39.52
N ASP A 603 20.14 3.74 40.32
CA ASP A 603 20.51 4.06 41.70
C ASP A 603 20.68 2.79 42.55
N PHE A 604 19.78 1.81 42.41
CA PHE A 604 19.90 0.53 43.11
C PHE A 604 21.14 -0.26 42.70
N ASN A 605 21.42 -0.36 41.40
CA ASN A 605 22.59 -1.08 40.86
C ASN A 605 23.91 -0.40 41.26
N GLU A 606 23.93 0.93 41.37
CA GLU A 606 25.07 1.73 41.79
C GLU A 606 25.16 1.93 43.31
N GLN A 607 24.19 1.40 44.07
CA GLN A 607 24.09 1.50 45.54
C GLN A 607 23.97 2.95 46.06
N ILE A 608 23.23 3.78 45.33
CA ILE A 608 22.90 5.17 45.67
C ILE A 608 21.52 5.21 46.35
N GLY A 609 21.40 6.00 47.41
CA GLY A 609 20.18 6.17 48.19
C GLY A 609 20.15 7.52 48.89
N ASP A 610 20.06 8.57 48.08
CA ASP A 610 20.07 9.97 48.52
C ASP A 610 18.65 10.58 48.50
N ASP A 611 18.56 11.88 48.79
CA ASP A 611 17.27 12.59 48.81
C ASP A 611 16.58 12.57 47.43
N VAL A 612 17.35 12.53 46.34
CA VAL A 612 16.85 12.41 44.96
C VAL A 612 16.24 11.03 44.73
N THR A 613 16.89 9.94 45.16
CA THR A 613 16.33 8.58 45.12
C THR A 613 15.00 8.52 45.89
N HIS A 614 14.89 9.21 47.03
CA HIS A 614 13.63 9.31 47.78
C HIS A 614 12.56 10.13 47.04
N ALA A 615 12.93 11.23 46.41
CA ALA A 615 12.03 12.06 45.62
C ALA A 615 11.47 11.29 44.40
N LEU A 616 12.32 10.56 43.68
CA LEU A 616 11.92 9.69 42.56
C LEU A 616 10.89 8.64 42.99
N PHE A 617 11.09 8.00 44.15
CA PHE A 617 10.12 7.05 44.69
C PHE A 617 8.80 7.73 45.10
N ASN A 618 8.85 8.92 45.69
CA ASN A 618 7.65 9.65 46.07
C ASN A 618 6.85 10.08 44.82
N TYR A 619 7.53 10.56 43.78
CA TYR A 619 6.93 10.96 42.51
C TYR A 619 6.05 9.85 41.90
N LEU A 620 6.58 8.61 41.83
CA LEU A 620 5.80 7.45 41.33
C LEU A 620 4.52 7.17 42.15
N ASN A 621 4.55 7.42 43.46
CA ASN A 621 3.40 7.20 44.34
C ASN A 621 2.40 8.35 44.30
N GLU A 622 2.87 9.60 44.29
CA GLU A 622 2.02 10.80 44.27
C GLU A 622 1.18 10.88 42.99
N HIS A 623 1.72 10.40 41.87
CA HIS A 623 1.06 10.41 40.56
C HIS A 623 0.40 9.08 40.17
N ASN A 624 0.34 8.10 41.09
CA ASN A 624 -0.38 6.83 40.91
C ASN A 624 -0.08 6.10 39.57
N VAL A 625 1.19 5.80 39.29
CA VAL A 625 1.62 5.10 38.05
C VAL A 625 0.77 3.86 37.70
N TRP A 626 0.30 3.12 38.70
CA TRP A 626 -0.52 1.93 38.50
C TRP A 626 -1.96 2.22 38.04
N GLU A 627 -2.54 3.36 38.44
CA GLU A 627 -3.85 3.78 37.96
C GLU A 627 -3.78 4.30 36.52
N MET A 628 -2.68 4.97 36.16
CA MET A 628 -2.42 5.36 34.77
C MET A 628 -2.30 4.12 33.87
N ALA A 629 -1.53 3.11 34.29
CA ALA A 629 -1.42 1.83 33.57
C ALA A 629 -2.76 1.12 33.40
N ALA A 630 -3.55 0.99 34.47
CA ALA A 630 -4.87 0.38 34.38
C ALA A 630 -5.80 1.16 33.44
N SER A 631 -5.74 2.49 33.44
CA SER A 631 -6.61 3.33 32.62
C SER A 631 -6.29 3.21 31.13
N LYS A 632 -5.01 3.11 30.75
CA LYS A 632 -4.61 2.85 29.34
C LYS A 632 -5.03 1.44 28.90
N ILE A 633 -4.86 0.41 29.73
CA ILE A 633 -5.36 -0.95 29.45
C ILE A 633 -6.87 -0.97 29.19
N ILE A 634 -7.65 -0.23 30.00
CA ILE A 634 -9.12 -0.15 29.87
C ILE A 634 -9.55 0.62 28.62
N LYS A 635 -8.77 1.64 28.20
CA LYS A 635 -9.03 2.42 26.98
C LYS A 635 -9.05 1.53 25.73
N GLU A 636 -8.19 0.52 25.70
CA GLU A 636 -8.08 -0.45 24.60
C GLU A 636 -8.97 -1.71 24.80
N ALA A 637 -10.11 -1.54 25.49
CA ALA A 637 -11.10 -2.58 25.70
C ALA A 637 -12.54 -2.10 25.40
N TYR A 638 -13.41 -3.02 24.98
CA TYR A 638 -14.84 -2.75 24.80
C TYR A 638 -15.49 -2.34 26.12
N SER A 639 -16.21 -1.22 26.10
CA SER A 639 -17.03 -0.74 27.22
C SER A 639 -18.51 -0.89 26.89
N HIS A 640 -19.30 -1.36 27.86
CA HIS A 640 -20.72 -1.63 27.64
C HIS A 640 -21.49 -0.36 27.24
N GLY A 641 -22.19 -0.40 26.12
CA GLY A 641 -22.95 0.74 25.58
C GLY A 641 -22.13 1.75 24.75
N ALA A 642 -20.84 1.47 24.49
CA ALA A 642 -20.06 2.26 23.53
C ALA A 642 -20.54 2.02 22.09
N TYR A 643 -20.43 3.04 21.24
CA TYR A 643 -20.98 3.05 19.87
C TYR A 643 -20.51 1.87 18.98
N TYR A 644 -19.28 1.40 19.17
CA TYR A 644 -18.68 0.29 18.42
C TYR A 644 -18.68 -1.05 19.18
N CYS A 645 -19.35 -1.14 20.33
CA CYS A 645 -19.40 -2.37 21.13
C CYS A 645 -20.55 -3.28 20.66
N PRO A 646 -20.29 -4.57 20.37
CA PRO A 646 -21.37 -5.54 20.15
C PRO A 646 -22.32 -5.64 21.36
N ASP A 647 -23.62 -5.88 21.11
CA ASP A 647 -24.69 -5.90 22.12
C ASP A 647 -24.45 -6.94 23.25
N ASP A 648 -23.66 -7.98 22.98
CA ASP A 648 -23.31 -9.06 23.89
C ASP A 648 -21.95 -8.88 24.60
N ARG A 649 -21.23 -7.76 24.33
CA ARG A 649 -19.89 -7.48 24.88
C ARG A 649 -19.84 -6.19 25.72
N GLY A 650 -18.67 -5.94 26.30
CA GLY A 650 -18.31 -4.71 27.00
C GLY A 650 -18.18 -4.83 28.51
N LEU A 651 -17.14 -4.19 29.05
CA LEU A 651 -16.91 -4.02 30.48
C LEU A 651 -17.98 -3.13 31.13
N LYS A 652 -18.50 -3.53 32.29
CA LYS A 652 -19.41 -2.71 33.10
C LYS A 652 -18.62 -1.86 34.09
N GLU A 653 -19.26 -0.86 34.70
CA GLU A 653 -18.62 0.01 35.71
C GLU A 653 -18.00 -0.78 36.87
N ASP A 654 -18.68 -1.84 37.35
CA ASP A 654 -18.16 -2.73 38.40
C ASP A 654 -16.92 -3.51 37.93
N ASP A 655 -16.87 -3.92 36.65
CA ASP A 655 -15.73 -4.62 36.07
C ASP A 655 -14.51 -3.69 35.92
N ILE A 656 -14.75 -2.45 35.49
CA ILE A 656 -13.73 -1.39 35.41
C ILE A 656 -13.12 -1.12 36.79
N ALA A 657 -13.93 -1.02 37.84
CA ALA A 657 -13.47 -0.81 39.20
C ALA A 657 -12.59 -1.98 39.70
N ARG A 658 -12.98 -3.23 39.38
CA ARG A 658 -12.20 -4.43 39.71
C ARG A 658 -10.83 -4.44 39.02
N ILE A 659 -10.79 -4.12 37.72
CA ILE A 659 -9.55 -4.04 36.95
C ILE A 659 -8.61 -2.97 37.55
N LYS A 660 -9.12 -1.77 37.83
CA LYS A 660 -8.31 -0.71 38.47
C LYS A 660 -7.78 -1.12 39.84
N ALA A 661 -8.60 -1.79 40.65
CA ALA A 661 -8.19 -2.27 41.97
C ALA A 661 -7.13 -3.36 41.89
N TYR A 662 -7.19 -4.23 40.86
CA TYR A 662 -6.19 -5.28 40.65
C TYR A 662 -4.77 -4.71 40.49
N PHE A 663 -4.59 -3.62 39.75
CA PHE A 663 -3.26 -3.04 39.52
C PHE A 663 -2.83 -2.08 40.64
N SER A 664 -3.75 -1.34 41.26
CA SER A 664 -3.40 -0.29 42.25
C SER A 664 -3.38 -0.75 43.71
N ALA A 665 -4.28 -1.66 44.13
CA ALA A 665 -4.41 -2.02 45.54
C ALA A 665 -3.22 -2.85 46.05
N GLU A 666 -2.84 -2.73 47.33
CA GLU A 666 -1.81 -3.59 47.93
C GLU A 666 -2.20 -5.06 47.93
N LYS A 667 -3.50 -5.36 48.09
CA LYS A 667 -4.07 -6.70 48.10
C LYS A 667 -5.40 -6.69 47.33
N PRO A 668 -5.39 -7.08 46.05
CA PRO A 668 -6.61 -7.11 45.25
C PRO A 668 -7.48 -8.31 45.64
N GLU A 669 -8.79 -8.22 45.37
CA GLU A 669 -9.73 -9.33 45.57
C GLU A 669 -9.60 -10.39 44.47
N ASP A 670 -9.36 -9.94 43.24
CA ASP A 670 -9.18 -10.79 42.07
C ASP A 670 -7.73 -11.32 41.98
N ASP A 671 -7.59 -12.58 41.55
CA ASP A 671 -6.31 -13.15 41.13
C ASP A 671 -6.08 -12.94 39.63
N GLN A 672 -4.86 -13.23 39.15
CA GLN A 672 -4.48 -13.01 37.75
C GLN A 672 -5.37 -13.78 36.77
N ALA A 673 -5.75 -15.01 37.10
CA ALA A 673 -6.62 -15.83 36.24
C ALA A 673 -8.03 -15.24 36.13
N SER A 674 -8.57 -14.72 37.24
CA SER A 674 -9.88 -14.06 37.27
C SER A 674 -9.88 -12.74 36.50
N LEU A 675 -8.78 -11.98 36.57
CA LEU A 675 -8.62 -10.76 35.80
C LEU A 675 -8.53 -11.03 34.29
N LEU A 676 -7.70 -11.97 33.87
CA LEU A 676 -7.53 -12.31 32.45
C LEU A 676 -8.85 -12.80 31.85
N ALA A 677 -9.56 -13.69 32.55
CA ALA A 677 -10.87 -14.19 32.10
C ALA A 677 -11.92 -13.07 31.96
N LEU A 678 -11.79 -11.97 32.71
CA LEU A 678 -12.66 -10.80 32.62
C LEU A 678 -12.26 -9.88 31.45
N LEU A 679 -10.96 -9.60 31.32
CA LEU A 679 -10.44 -8.53 30.46
C LEU A 679 -10.08 -9.00 29.05
N GLU A 680 -9.43 -10.15 28.90
CA GLU A 680 -8.93 -10.65 27.60
C GLU A 680 -10.00 -10.69 26.50
N PRO A 681 -11.25 -11.16 26.75
CA PRO A 681 -12.30 -11.17 25.72
C PRO A 681 -12.78 -9.78 25.30
N GLN A 682 -12.45 -8.75 26.08
CA GLN A 682 -12.87 -7.37 25.86
C GLN A 682 -11.78 -6.54 25.18
N LEU A 683 -10.52 -6.97 25.18
CA LEU A 683 -9.43 -6.25 24.55
C LEU A 683 -9.63 -6.16 23.04
N PHE A 684 -9.31 -4.99 22.46
CA PHE A 684 -9.31 -4.83 21.01
C PHE A 684 -8.21 -5.68 20.39
N ARG A 685 -8.59 -6.54 19.44
CA ARG A 685 -7.65 -7.33 18.64
C ARG A 685 -7.26 -6.53 17.40
N ASP A 686 -5.96 -6.31 17.23
CA ASP A 686 -5.33 -5.77 16.02
C ASP A 686 -4.93 -6.95 15.12
N ASP A 687 -5.92 -7.76 14.76
CA ASP A 687 -5.75 -8.91 13.89
C ASP A 687 -6.09 -8.55 12.46
N CYS A 688 -5.49 -9.26 11.50
CA CYS A 688 -5.72 -9.01 10.08
C CYS A 688 -7.17 -9.34 9.74
N CYS A 689 -7.92 -8.35 9.24
CA CYS A 689 -9.31 -8.51 8.83
C CYS A 689 -9.43 -8.65 7.31
N ARG A 690 -10.04 -9.74 6.83
CA ARG A 690 -10.39 -9.94 5.41
C ARG A 690 -11.88 -10.12 5.22
N ARG A 691 -12.38 -9.64 4.07
CA ARG A 691 -13.81 -9.67 3.69
C ARG A 691 -14.73 -9.13 4.81
N SER A 692 -14.23 -8.16 5.57
CA SER A 692 -14.92 -7.47 6.67
C SER A 692 -15.26 -8.31 7.91
N ASN A 693 -14.96 -9.61 7.96
CA ASN A 693 -15.37 -10.47 9.07
C ASN A 693 -14.45 -11.66 9.40
N ILE A 694 -13.40 -11.92 8.61
CA ILE A 694 -12.42 -12.98 8.89
C ILE A 694 -11.26 -12.35 9.65
N TYR A 695 -11.12 -12.67 10.94
CA TYR A 695 -10.04 -12.19 11.80
C TYR A 695 -8.97 -13.26 11.91
N ILE A 696 -7.73 -12.90 11.57
CA ILE A 696 -6.59 -13.81 11.59
C ILE A 696 -5.48 -13.24 12.46
N ASN A 697 -4.91 -14.08 13.33
CA ASN A 697 -3.91 -13.66 14.31
C ASN A 697 -2.71 -12.97 13.62
N LYS A 698 -2.37 -11.76 14.08
CA LYS A 698 -1.22 -11.00 13.53
C LYS A 698 0.14 -11.67 13.76
N TYR A 699 0.33 -12.32 14.91
CA TYR A 699 1.61 -12.95 15.32
C TYR A 699 1.52 -14.48 15.41
N SER A 700 0.72 -14.99 16.34
CA SER A 700 0.46 -16.43 16.45
C SER A 700 -0.88 -16.74 17.13
N GLU A 701 -1.35 -17.97 17.02
CA GLU A 701 -2.51 -18.48 17.77
C GLU A 701 -2.37 -18.30 19.30
N TYR A 702 -1.15 -18.44 19.83
CA TYR A 702 -0.85 -18.37 21.26
C TYR A 702 -0.50 -16.95 21.73
N GLN A 703 -0.33 -16.02 20.79
CA GLN A 703 -0.12 -14.61 21.06
C GLN A 703 -0.88 -13.76 20.03
N PRO A 704 -2.19 -13.52 20.23
CA PRO A 704 -2.97 -12.62 19.38
C PRO A 704 -2.37 -11.22 19.27
N GLY A 705 -2.65 -10.53 18.17
CA GLY A 705 -2.35 -9.10 18.07
C GLY A 705 -3.36 -8.32 18.90
N TYR A 706 -2.94 -7.72 20.01
CA TYR A 706 -3.79 -6.80 20.77
C TYR A 706 -3.39 -5.37 20.42
N LYS A 707 -4.39 -4.50 20.23
CA LYS A 707 -4.15 -3.07 19.96
C LYS A 707 -3.36 -2.39 21.10
N LEU A 708 -3.62 -2.82 22.33
CA LEU A 708 -2.85 -2.45 23.53
C LEU A 708 -1.33 -2.65 23.37
N PHE A 709 -0.90 -3.55 22.47
CA PHE A 709 0.51 -3.89 22.24
C PHE A 709 0.97 -3.49 20.83
N ASN A 710 0.33 -2.52 20.19
CA ASN A 710 0.71 -2.07 18.85
C ASN A 710 2.13 -1.47 18.85
N ASP A 711 2.82 -1.53 17.70
CA ASP A 711 4.17 -0.99 17.53
C ASP A 711 4.21 0.54 17.47
N HIS A 712 3.07 1.18 17.17
CA HIS A 712 2.89 2.64 17.09
C HIS A 712 2.15 3.21 18.31
N ASP A 713 1.99 2.44 19.39
CA ASP A 713 1.32 2.88 20.63
C ASP A 713 2.29 2.63 21.80
N GLU A 714 3.21 3.57 22.00
CA GLU A 714 4.44 3.33 22.75
C GLU A 714 4.34 3.49 24.26
N ASP A 715 3.15 3.88 24.73
CA ASP A 715 2.73 3.63 26.09
C ASP A 715 3.08 2.20 26.50
N PHE A 716 2.87 1.23 25.60
CA PHE A 716 3.14 -0.16 25.89
C PHE A 716 4.61 -0.44 26.22
N GLN A 717 5.56 0.17 25.49
CA GLN A 717 6.99 -0.02 25.79
C GLN A 717 7.31 0.57 27.16
N ARG A 718 6.87 1.81 27.43
CA ARG A 718 7.07 2.51 28.70
C ARG A 718 6.49 1.72 29.89
N PHE A 719 5.26 1.21 29.78
CA PHE A 719 4.65 0.33 30.80
C PHE A 719 5.42 -0.97 31.04
N THR A 720 5.89 -1.59 29.95
CA THR A 720 6.68 -2.82 30.03
C THR A 720 8.00 -2.58 30.76
N LEU A 721 8.69 -1.49 30.43
CA LEU A 721 9.97 -1.10 31.05
C LEU A 721 9.79 -0.69 32.52
N ILE A 722 8.77 0.09 32.85
CA ILE A 722 8.40 0.43 34.25
C ILE A 722 8.20 -0.86 35.06
N ALA A 723 7.38 -1.78 34.57
CA ALA A 723 7.11 -3.05 35.24
C ALA A 723 8.39 -3.89 35.39
N PHE A 724 9.21 -3.96 34.34
CA PHE A 724 10.47 -4.73 34.30
C PHE A 724 11.55 -4.19 35.25
N TRP A 725 11.74 -2.88 35.32
CA TRP A 725 12.74 -2.26 36.21
C TRP A 725 12.29 -2.31 37.67
N LEU A 726 11.06 -1.86 37.98
CA LEU A 726 10.59 -1.74 39.36
C LEU A 726 10.43 -3.08 40.08
N ARG A 727 10.09 -4.16 39.37
CA ARG A 727 9.94 -5.49 39.98
C ARG A 727 11.25 -6.08 40.50
N GLN A 728 12.38 -5.56 40.01
CA GLN A 728 13.72 -5.95 40.44
C GLN A 728 14.16 -5.24 41.72
N LEU A 729 13.46 -4.17 42.11
CA LEU A 729 13.81 -3.35 43.26
C LEU A 729 13.15 -3.86 44.55
N PRO A 730 13.83 -3.79 45.71
CA PRO A 730 13.26 -4.17 47.00
C PRO A 730 12.35 -3.05 47.58
N LEU A 731 11.43 -2.50 46.77
CA LEU A 731 10.52 -1.42 47.12
C LEU A 731 9.09 -1.92 47.39
N PRO A 732 8.26 -1.20 48.17
CA PRO A 732 6.85 -1.58 48.41
C PRO A 732 6.02 -1.76 47.13
N ILE A 733 6.30 -0.95 46.10
CA ILE A 733 5.61 -0.96 44.80
C ILE A 733 5.93 -2.19 43.93
N ARG A 734 6.90 -3.02 44.35
CA ARG A 734 7.32 -4.23 43.64
C ARG A 734 6.15 -5.18 43.37
N VAL A 735 5.19 -5.28 44.28
CA VAL A 735 4.06 -6.23 44.16
C VAL A 735 3.10 -5.81 43.05
N GLN A 736 2.88 -4.50 42.86
CA GLN A 736 2.11 -3.95 41.74
C GLN A 736 2.88 -4.13 40.42
N ALA A 737 4.19 -3.82 40.42
CA ALA A 737 5.06 -4.01 39.25
C ALA A 737 5.07 -5.46 38.76
N ASP A 738 5.20 -6.43 39.68
CA ASP A 738 5.19 -7.84 39.32
C ASP A 738 3.81 -8.29 38.81
N ARG A 739 2.69 -7.77 39.34
CA ARG A 739 1.35 -8.05 38.80
C ARG A 739 1.17 -7.54 37.38
N LEU A 740 1.61 -6.31 37.09
CA LEU A 740 1.56 -5.74 35.74
C LEU A 740 2.46 -6.53 34.79
N TRP A 741 3.69 -6.84 35.20
CA TRP A 741 4.61 -7.66 34.44
C TRP A 741 4.03 -9.05 34.12
N GLN A 742 3.48 -9.75 35.11
CA GLN A 742 2.85 -11.05 34.93
C GLN A 742 1.66 -10.98 33.97
N PHE A 743 0.83 -9.95 34.05
CA PHE A 743 -0.26 -9.71 33.10
C PHE A 743 0.27 -9.57 31.67
N ILE A 744 1.27 -8.71 31.45
CA ILE A 744 1.87 -8.44 30.13
C ILE A 744 2.47 -9.73 29.54
N ILE A 745 3.33 -10.44 30.27
CA ILE A 745 4.00 -11.63 29.72
C ILE A 745 3.05 -12.82 29.54
N THR A 746 1.87 -12.81 30.16
CA THR A 746 0.86 -13.84 29.94
C THR A 746 0.12 -13.63 28.62
N LEU A 747 -0.14 -12.38 28.24
CA LEU A 747 -0.81 -12.05 26.98
C LEU A 747 0.15 -11.96 25.79
N ALA A 748 1.35 -11.40 25.99
CA ALA A 748 2.29 -11.14 24.91
C ALA A 748 3.77 -11.29 25.31
N PRO A 749 4.24 -12.51 25.63
CA PRO A 749 5.60 -12.75 26.11
C PRO A 749 6.69 -12.36 25.10
N VAL A 750 6.49 -12.58 23.79
CA VAL A 750 7.48 -12.23 22.76
C VAL A 750 7.57 -10.72 22.59
N ARG A 751 6.42 -10.03 22.59
CA ARG A 751 6.37 -8.56 22.52
C ARG A 751 7.03 -7.91 23.74
N ALA A 752 6.75 -8.45 24.93
CA ALA A 752 7.39 -7.99 26.17
C ALA A 752 8.90 -8.17 26.13
N ALA A 753 9.39 -9.32 25.66
CA ALA A 753 10.82 -9.57 25.46
C ALA A 753 11.42 -8.59 24.45
N ARG A 754 10.78 -8.38 23.29
CA ARG A 754 11.21 -7.43 22.26
C ARG A 754 11.37 -6.01 22.82
N ASN A 755 10.36 -5.51 23.55
CA ASN A 755 10.39 -4.17 24.12
C ASN A 755 11.53 -3.95 25.10
N VAL A 756 11.80 -4.95 25.96
CA VAL A 756 12.94 -4.90 26.87
C VAL A 756 14.25 -5.00 26.08
N LEU A 757 14.38 -5.94 25.15
CA LEU A 757 15.61 -6.12 24.39
C LEU A 757 15.99 -4.89 23.56
N ARG A 758 15.00 -4.19 22.98
CA ARG A 758 15.20 -2.91 22.28
C ARG A 758 15.79 -1.83 23.16
N ALA A 759 15.30 -1.69 24.40
CA ALA A 759 15.86 -0.75 25.38
C ALA A 759 17.35 -0.99 25.67
N TYR A 760 17.88 -2.18 25.38
CA TYR A 760 19.29 -2.51 25.53
C TYR A 760 20.03 -2.71 24.18
N SER A 761 19.37 -2.44 23.05
CA SER A 761 19.96 -2.59 21.73
C SER A 761 20.67 -1.33 21.27
N ASP A 762 21.74 -1.51 20.49
CA ASP A 762 22.47 -0.41 19.85
C ASP A 762 21.74 0.18 18.64
N ASP A 763 20.66 -0.46 18.15
CA ASP A 763 19.79 0.00 17.06
C ASP A 763 18.34 0.22 17.56
N SER A 764 17.60 1.15 16.94
CA SER A 764 16.21 1.47 17.32
C SER A 764 15.18 0.51 16.70
N TYR A 765 15.49 -0.05 15.52
CA TYR A 765 14.57 -0.89 14.75
C TYR A 765 14.87 -2.38 14.92
N ASP A 766 16.14 -2.79 14.89
CA ASP A 766 16.63 -4.14 15.15
C ASP A 766 17.15 -4.30 16.60
N ILE A 767 17.42 -5.53 17.04
CA ILE A 767 18.00 -5.85 18.35
C ILE A 767 19.43 -6.35 18.15
N GLU A 768 20.33 -5.41 17.93
CA GLU A 768 21.76 -5.66 17.84
C GLU A 768 22.47 -5.36 19.17
N PHE A 769 23.56 -6.09 19.40
CA PHE A 769 24.43 -5.89 20.55
C PHE A 769 25.88 -5.91 20.07
N ALA A 770 26.58 -4.78 20.21
CA ALA A 770 28.02 -4.70 19.95
C ALA A 770 28.82 -5.63 20.90
N ASN A 771 28.28 -5.92 22.08
CA ASN A 771 28.89 -6.81 23.07
C ASN A 771 27.99 -8.01 23.40
N VAL A 772 28.50 -9.21 23.09
CA VAL A 772 27.82 -10.49 23.34
C VAL A 772 27.48 -10.71 24.83
N LEU A 773 28.29 -10.19 25.76
CA LEU A 773 28.01 -10.35 27.19
C LEU A 773 26.77 -9.58 27.65
N ASP A 774 26.49 -8.43 27.03
CA ASP A 774 25.32 -7.62 27.37
C ASP A 774 24.04 -8.32 26.90
N SER A 775 24.08 -8.92 25.70
CA SER A 775 23.03 -9.82 25.20
C SER A 775 22.77 -10.98 26.18
N ILE A 776 23.81 -11.71 26.60
CA ILE A 776 23.64 -12.84 27.53
C ILE A 776 23.00 -12.38 28.85
N ASN A 777 23.47 -11.25 29.40
CA ASN A 777 22.99 -10.75 30.67
C ASN A 777 21.51 -10.35 30.62
N ILE A 778 21.07 -9.65 29.57
CA ILE A 778 19.67 -9.23 29.46
C ILE A 778 18.73 -10.42 29.23
N HIS A 779 19.15 -11.42 28.43
CA HIS A 779 18.38 -12.66 28.24
C HIS A 779 18.22 -13.43 29.56
N GLU A 780 19.29 -13.55 30.37
CA GLU A 780 19.19 -14.16 31.70
C GLU A 780 18.26 -13.38 32.65
N GLN A 781 18.21 -12.06 32.54
CA GLN A 781 17.29 -11.24 33.34
C GLN A 781 15.83 -11.48 32.93
N LEU A 782 15.54 -11.60 31.64
CA LEU A 782 14.21 -11.94 31.12
C LEU A 782 13.77 -13.36 31.54
N GLU A 783 14.69 -14.33 31.54
CA GLU A 783 14.41 -15.68 32.05
C GLU A 783 14.07 -15.65 33.54
N LYS A 784 14.89 -14.96 34.35
CA LYS A 784 14.61 -14.74 35.80
C LYS A 784 13.33 -13.93 36.02
N ALA A 785 12.89 -13.18 35.01
CA ALA A 785 11.65 -12.45 35.03
C ALA A 785 10.40 -13.29 34.74
N GLY A 786 10.56 -14.55 34.33
CA GLY A 786 9.47 -15.49 34.11
C GLY A 786 9.11 -15.70 32.64
N ILE A 787 9.82 -15.06 31.70
CA ILE A 787 9.69 -15.43 30.28
C ILE A 787 10.47 -16.74 30.08
N SER A 788 9.80 -17.73 29.48
CA SER A 788 10.44 -19.03 29.23
C SER A 788 11.67 -18.87 28.35
N GLN A 789 12.78 -19.50 28.74
CA GLN A 789 13.98 -19.59 27.89
C GLN A 789 13.66 -20.13 26.49
N GLY A 790 12.67 -21.02 26.39
CA GLY A 790 12.20 -21.55 25.10
C GLY A 790 11.63 -20.47 24.18
N ILE A 791 10.82 -19.55 24.73
CA ILE A 791 10.25 -18.42 23.98
C ILE A 791 11.35 -17.46 23.53
N LEU A 792 12.29 -17.14 24.43
CA LEU A 792 13.43 -16.27 24.12
C LEU A 792 14.30 -16.88 23.00
N SER A 793 14.61 -18.18 23.08
CA SER A 793 15.39 -18.87 22.04
C SER A 793 14.64 -18.98 20.71
N ALA A 794 13.32 -19.20 20.73
CA ALA A 794 12.52 -19.19 19.50
C ALA A 794 12.50 -17.80 18.85
N TYR A 795 12.34 -16.75 19.66
CA TYR A 795 12.37 -15.37 19.17
C TYR A 795 13.74 -15.00 18.59
N GLU A 796 14.82 -15.30 19.31
CA GLU A 796 16.17 -15.05 18.80
C GLU A 796 16.45 -15.82 17.52
N MET A 797 16.03 -17.09 17.42
CA MET A 797 16.13 -17.86 16.18
C MET A 797 15.40 -17.17 15.02
N SER A 798 14.15 -16.71 15.20
CA SER A 798 13.38 -16.06 14.14
C SER A 798 14.08 -14.81 13.58
N ARG A 799 14.80 -14.09 14.43
CA ARG A 799 15.57 -12.90 14.03
C ARG A 799 16.83 -13.22 13.24
N GLN A 800 17.45 -14.38 13.47
CA GLN A 800 18.69 -14.77 12.80
C GLN A 800 18.44 -15.44 11.43
N PHE A 801 17.23 -15.34 10.87
CA PHE A 801 16.88 -16.02 9.61
C PHE A 801 17.87 -15.72 8.48
N TYR A 802 18.29 -14.47 8.34
CA TYR A 802 19.22 -14.02 7.29
C TYR A 802 20.71 -14.27 7.58
N ASP A 803 21.11 -14.54 8.83
CA ASP A 803 22.48 -14.97 9.16
C ASP A 803 22.59 -16.50 9.04
N GLU A 804 23.09 -16.98 7.90
CA GLU A 804 23.21 -18.42 7.61
C GLU A 804 23.98 -19.20 8.68
N THR A 805 25.01 -18.59 9.27
CA THR A 805 25.87 -19.24 10.24
C THR A 805 25.15 -19.40 11.56
N ARG A 806 24.54 -18.32 12.06
CA ARG A 806 23.76 -18.34 13.32
C ARG A 806 22.48 -19.16 13.18
N TYR A 807 21.79 -19.06 12.05
CA TYR A 807 20.61 -19.87 11.76
C TYR A 807 20.94 -21.37 11.75
N SER A 808 22.04 -21.76 11.10
CA SER A 808 22.51 -23.16 11.11
C SER A 808 22.86 -23.68 12.50
N GLN A 809 23.38 -22.81 13.39
CA GLN A 809 23.63 -23.16 14.79
C GLN A 809 22.32 -23.44 15.53
N TRP A 810 21.28 -22.65 15.33
CA TRP A 810 19.95 -22.88 15.92
C TRP A 810 19.34 -24.21 15.48
N LEU A 811 19.48 -24.58 14.20
CA LEU A 811 19.06 -25.91 13.70
C LEU A 811 19.80 -27.02 14.44
N SER A 812 21.12 -26.87 14.64
CA SER A 812 21.91 -27.85 15.39
C SER A 812 21.49 -27.92 16.86
N ILE A 813 21.22 -26.81 17.52
CA ILE A 813 20.73 -26.78 18.92
C ILE A 813 19.38 -27.50 19.03
N TYR A 814 18.47 -27.25 18.09
CA TYR A 814 17.15 -27.87 18.08
C TYR A 814 17.20 -29.38 17.83
N SER A 815 18.17 -29.85 17.03
CA SER A 815 18.36 -31.29 16.72
C SER A 815 18.54 -32.19 17.94
N GLU A 816 19.02 -31.65 19.06
CA GLU A 816 19.20 -32.40 20.32
C GLU A 816 17.86 -32.89 20.93
N ILE A 817 16.71 -32.46 20.41
CA ILE A 817 15.38 -33.00 20.80
C ILE A 817 15.28 -34.52 20.57
N THR A 818 16.00 -35.07 19.58
CA THR A 818 16.04 -36.51 19.28
C THR A 818 17.21 -37.24 19.95
N SER A 819 18.04 -36.51 20.70
CA SER A 819 19.26 -37.04 21.31
C SER A 819 18.96 -38.16 22.30
N THR A 820 19.61 -39.31 22.07
CA THR A 820 19.54 -40.48 22.96
C THR A 820 20.65 -40.48 24.02
N SER A 821 21.46 -39.41 24.05
CA SER A 821 22.53 -39.22 25.03
C SER A 821 21.96 -39.22 26.46
N THR A 822 22.48 -40.11 27.30
CA THR A 822 22.13 -40.18 28.73
C THR A 822 23.11 -39.38 29.61
N SER A 823 24.04 -38.66 28.98
CA SER A 823 24.98 -37.78 29.69
C SER A 823 24.24 -36.57 30.29
N MET A 824 24.82 -35.96 31.33
CA MET A 824 24.24 -34.77 31.96
C MET A 824 24.10 -33.61 30.97
N PHE A 825 25.10 -33.39 30.10
CA PHE A 825 25.07 -32.37 29.06
C PHE A 825 24.01 -32.67 27.99
N GLY A 826 23.99 -33.88 27.44
CA GLY A 826 22.96 -34.26 26.46
C GLY A 826 21.53 -34.19 27.02
N SER A 827 21.33 -34.46 28.32
CA SER A 827 20.02 -34.26 28.95
C SER A 827 19.65 -32.78 29.15
N ILE A 828 20.63 -31.88 29.28
CA ILE A 828 20.39 -30.43 29.37
C ILE A 828 20.05 -29.90 27.98
N ASP A 829 20.82 -30.28 26.97
CA ASP A 829 20.64 -29.81 25.60
C ASP A 829 19.29 -30.28 25.03
N ARG A 830 18.89 -31.54 25.30
CA ARG A 830 17.55 -32.02 24.94
C ARG A 830 16.44 -31.20 25.62
N LYS A 831 16.59 -30.85 26.90
CA LYS A 831 15.59 -30.02 27.60
C LYS A 831 15.50 -28.60 27.01
N LYS A 832 16.62 -28.03 26.56
CA LYS A 832 16.61 -26.73 25.88
C LYS A 832 15.88 -26.82 24.54
N ALA A 833 16.12 -27.88 23.77
CA ALA A 833 15.41 -28.12 22.51
C ALA A 833 13.89 -28.36 22.73
N GLU A 834 13.52 -29.15 23.74
CA GLU A 834 12.12 -29.33 24.17
C GLU A 834 11.46 -27.99 24.56
N ALA A 835 12.16 -27.14 25.31
CA ALA A 835 11.65 -25.81 25.66
C ALA A 835 11.51 -24.90 24.44
N MET A 836 12.47 -24.91 23.51
CA MET A 836 12.40 -24.17 22.26
C MET A 836 11.20 -24.61 21.41
N ALA A 837 10.91 -25.91 21.34
CA ALA A 837 9.73 -26.44 20.64
C ALA A 837 8.41 -25.84 21.18
N ASP A 838 8.30 -25.66 22.49
CA ASP A 838 7.16 -24.97 23.09
C ASP A 838 7.18 -23.46 22.82
N GLY A 839 8.37 -22.84 22.80
CA GLY A 839 8.56 -21.43 22.48
C GLY A 839 8.17 -21.06 21.04
N LEU A 840 8.39 -21.96 20.08
CA LEU A 840 8.03 -21.77 18.68
C LEU A 840 6.53 -21.48 18.45
N LYS A 841 5.66 -21.83 19.40
CA LYS A 841 4.21 -21.55 19.33
C LYS A 841 3.89 -20.05 19.46
N TYR A 842 4.79 -19.25 20.01
CA TYR A 842 4.58 -17.83 20.33
C TYR A 842 5.22 -16.86 19.32
N ILE A 843 6.08 -17.36 18.43
CA ILE A 843 6.70 -16.55 17.38
C ILE A 843 5.82 -16.53 16.13
N ASN A 844 6.27 -15.77 15.12
CA ASN A 844 5.65 -15.73 13.82
C ASN A 844 5.41 -17.15 13.27
N GLU A 845 4.19 -17.36 12.79
CA GLU A 845 3.72 -18.63 12.30
C GLU A 845 4.44 -19.09 11.03
N HIS A 846 4.78 -18.18 10.13
CA HIS A 846 5.58 -18.44 8.95
C HIS A 846 6.98 -18.96 9.33
N ASP A 847 7.68 -18.22 10.18
CA ASP A 847 9.04 -18.54 10.64
C ASP A 847 9.10 -19.89 11.36
N LYS A 848 8.07 -20.19 12.17
CA LYS A 848 7.94 -21.50 12.84
C LYS A 848 7.93 -22.65 11.83
N ILE A 849 7.06 -22.58 10.83
CA ILE A 849 6.88 -23.69 9.87
C ILE A 849 8.14 -23.85 9.02
N GLU A 850 8.72 -22.75 8.57
CA GLU A 850 9.95 -22.77 7.78
C GLU A 850 11.14 -23.32 8.58
N PHE A 851 11.31 -22.89 9.84
CA PHE A 851 12.35 -23.40 10.72
C PHE A 851 12.22 -24.91 10.96
N LEU A 852 11.02 -25.39 11.28
CA LEU A 852 10.78 -26.81 11.49
C LEU A 852 11.03 -27.63 10.21
N HIS A 853 10.61 -27.12 9.06
CA HIS A 853 10.89 -27.75 7.78
C HIS A 853 12.40 -27.86 7.53
N HIS A 854 13.13 -26.75 7.67
CA HIS A 854 14.59 -26.71 7.55
C HIS A 854 15.29 -27.66 8.54
N ALA A 855 14.82 -27.74 9.78
CA ALA A 855 15.34 -28.67 10.78
C ALA A 855 15.15 -30.13 10.33
N SER A 856 13.98 -30.49 9.79
CA SER A 856 13.72 -31.84 9.28
C SER A 856 14.53 -32.19 8.03
N LEU A 857 14.84 -31.21 7.18
CA LEU A 857 15.67 -31.42 6.00
C LEU A 857 17.14 -31.66 6.36
N LYS A 858 17.66 -30.91 7.36
CA LYS A 858 19.04 -31.07 7.83
C LYS A 858 19.21 -32.30 8.74
N TYR A 859 18.22 -32.59 9.57
CA TYR A 859 18.20 -33.67 10.56
C TYR A 859 16.91 -34.52 10.40
N PRO A 860 16.90 -35.51 9.48
CA PRO A 860 15.69 -36.28 9.13
C PRO A 860 15.04 -37.07 10.27
N GLU A 861 15.75 -37.28 11.38
CA GLU A 861 15.22 -37.90 12.59
C GLU A 861 14.25 -37.02 13.38
N ILE A 862 14.22 -35.70 13.13
CA ILE A 862 13.33 -34.77 13.82
C ILE A 862 11.87 -35.02 13.39
N PRO A 863 10.95 -35.30 14.33
CA PRO A 863 9.55 -35.47 14.00
C PRO A 863 8.88 -34.11 13.74
N LEU A 864 8.11 -34.01 12.65
CA LEU A 864 7.24 -32.87 12.36
C LEU A 864 5.82 -33.13 12.89
N ASP A 865 5.43 -32.46 13.98
CA ASP A 865 4.03 -32.47 14.46
C ASP A 865 3.30 -31.19 14.04
N LEU A 866 2.91 -31.14 12.77
CA LEU A 866 2.27 -29.98 12.14
C LEU A 866 0.77 -30.18 11.85
N LYS A 867 0.14 -31.20 12.46
CA LYS A 867 -1.25 -31.56 12.15
C LYS A 867 -2.26 -30.48 12.51
N HIS A 868 -2.04 -29.82 13.65
CA HIS A 868 -2.86 -28.71 14.10
C HIS A 868 -2.71 -27.49 13.19
N ASP A 869 -1.47 -27.11 12.90
CA ASP A 869 -1.14 -25.98 12.04
C ASP A 869 -1.73 -26.16 10.62
N LEU A 870 -1.58 -27.35 10.03
CA LEU A 870 -2.18 -27.70 8.74
C LEU A 870 -3.72 -27.61 8.77
N LYS A 871 -4.36 -28.13 9.83
CA LYS A 871 -5.82 -28.05 9.97
C LYS A 871 -6.29 -26.60 10.04
N ARG A 872 -5.55 -25.73 10.73
CA ARG A 872 -5.86 -24.30 10.82
C ARG A 872 -5.61 -23.58 9.49
N ALA A 873 -4.52 -23.87 8.78
CA ALA A 873 -4.27 -23.34 7.45
C ALA A 873 -5.39 -23.72 6.45
N LEU A 874 -5.86 -24.97 6.50
CA LEU A 874 -7.01 -25.42 5.73
C LEU A 874 -8.31 -24.68 6.11
N ASN A 875 -8.53 -24.42 7.40
CA ASN A 875 -9.70 -23.67 7.86
C ASN A 875 -9.70 -22.25 7.29
N ILE A 876 -8.56 -21.55 7.36
CA ILE A 876 -8.38 -20.21 6.80
C ILE A 876 -8.62 -20.23 5.29
N MET A 877 -7.99 -21.16 4.56
CA MET A 877 -8.22 -21.28 3.11
C MET A 877 -9.69 -21.53 2.79
N VAL A 878 -10.39 -22.39 3.54
CA VAL A 878 -11.82 -22.62 3.34
C VAL A 878 -12.61 -21.34 3.62
N GLN A 879 -12.35 -20.61 4.70
CA GLN A 879 -13.02 -19.34 5.01
C GLN A 879 -12.82 -18.27 3.93
N LEU A 880 -11.61 -18.17 3.38
CA LEU A 880 -11.29 -17.25 2.30
C LEU A 880 -12.02 -17.60 1.00
N ASN A 881 -12.42 -18.86 0.81
CA ASN A 881 -12.93 -19.34 -0.47
C ASN A 881 -14.38 -19.83 -0.42
N ILE A 882 -14.99 -19.94 0.75
CA ILE A 882 -16.32 -20.51 0.88
C ILE A 882 -17.35 -19.67 0.13
N HIS A 883 -18.19 -20.34 -0.65
CA HIS A 883 -19.36 -19.74 -1.28
C HIS A 883 -20.37 -19.33 -0.22
N SER A 884 -21.10 -18.25 -0.51
CA SER A 884 -22.29 -17.92 0.26
C SER A 884 -23.28 -19.09 0.23
N TRP A 885 -24.10 -19.23 1.28
CA TRP A 885 -25.04 -20.35 1.36
C TRP A 885 -25.98 -20.41 0.14
N GLU A 886 -26.36 -19.26 -0.41
CA GLU A 886 -27.23 -19.19 -1.59
C GLU A 886 -26.50 -19.57 -2.89
N GLN A 887 -25.21 -19.25 -3.03
CA GLN A 887 -24.39 -19.69 -4.16
C GLN A 887 -24.15 -21.20 -4.11
N ALA A 888 -23.83 -21.75 -2.93
CA ALA A 888 -23.65 -23.18 -2.73
C ALA A 888 -24.94 -23.95 -3.07
N LEU A 889 -26.11 -23.44 -2.61
CA LEU A 889 -27.41 -24.02 -2.95
C LEU A 889 -27.67 -23.97 -4.47
N ALA A 890 -27.40 -22.85 -5.13
CA ALA A 890 -27.57 -22.73 -6.57
C ALA A 890 -26.68 -23.73 -7.34
N HIS A 891 -25.44 -23.94 -6.88
CA HIS A 891 -24.49 -24.89 -7.48
C HIS A 891 -24.92 -26.35 -7.28
N GLU A 892 -25.29 -26.75 -6.05
CA GLU A 892 -25.76 -28.11 -5.73
C GLU A 892 -26.93 -28.58 -6.61
N TYR A 893 -27.88 -27.68 -6.87
CA TYR A 893 -29.05 -27.99 -7.70
C TYR A 893 -28.81 -27.76 -9.20
N GLY A 894 -27.71 -27.12 -9.58
CA GLY A 894 -27.27 -26.91 -10.95
C GLY A 894 -28.40 -26.44 -11.87
N LYS A 895 -28.75 -27.26 -12.87
CA LYS A 895 -29.81 -26.93 -13.86
C LYS A 895 -31.22 -26.79 -13.26
N ALA A 896 -31.45 -27.31 -12.05
CA ALA A 896 -32.72 -27.17 -11.35
C ALA A 896 -32.83 -25.81 -10.63
N CYS A 897 -31.72 -25.10 -10.41
CA CYS A 897 -31.72 -23.67 -10.11
C CYS A 897 -31.84 -22.90 -11.43
N LEU A 898 -33.01 -22.31 -11.69
CA LEU A 898 -33.34 -21.61 -12.93
C LEU A 898 -32.75 -20.19 -12.97
N PHE A 899 -32.52 -19.58 -11.81
CA PHE A 899 -31.96 -18.23 -11.67
C PHE A 899 -31.38 -18.02 -10.27
N ASN A 900 -30.23 -17.35 -10.22
CA ASN A 900 -29.59 -16.82 -9.02
C ASN A 900 -29.08 -15.40 -9.35
N GLY A 901 -29.58 -14.38 -8.66
CA GLY A 901 -29.19 -12.99 -8.88
C GLY A 901 -30.25 -11.99 -8.41
N ASP A 902 -30.10 -10.72 -8.78
CA ASP A 902 -31.08 -9.69 -8.40
C ASP A 902 -32.41 -9.87 -9.13
N GLY A 903 -33.52 -9.74 -8.38
CA GLY A 903 -34.87 -9.94 -8.91
C GLY A 903 -35.24 -9.00 -10.07
N ASP A 904 -34.69 -7.79 -10.13
CA ASP A 904 -34.89 -6.84 -11.24
C ASP A 904 -34.17 -7.26 -12.54
N LYS A 905 -33.02 -7.95 -12.40
CA LYS A 905 -32.24 -8.56 -13.49
C LYS A 905 -32.78 -9.91 -13.96
N THR A 906 -33.89 -10.40 -13.38
CA THR A 906 -34.51 -11.67 -13.77
C THR A 906 -34.84 -11.70 -15.28
N PRO A 907 -34.42 -12.74 -16.03
CA PRO A 907 -34.71 -12.88 -17.46
C PRO A 907 -36.21 -12.81 -17.75
N ALA A 908 -36.61 -12.16 -18.85
CA ALA A 908 -38.01 -11.97 -19.21
C ALA A 908 -38.86 -13.26 -19.19
N LYS A 909 -38.26 -14.39 -19.56
CA LYS A 909 -38.89 -15.73 -19.54
C LYS A 909 -39.21 -16.29 -18.14
N LEU A 910 -38.61 -15.72 -17.09
CA LEU A 910 -38.79 -16.11 -15.68
C LEU A 910 -39.55 -15.05 -14.87
N ARG A 911 -39.98 -13.94 -15.48
CA ARG A 911 -40.79 -12.90 -14.82
C ARG A 911 -42.25 -13.36 -14.69
N LEU A 912 -42.53 -14.16 -13.67
CA LEU A 912 -43.87 -14.67 -13.34
C LEU A 912 -44.39 -14.02 -12.03
N PRO A 913 -45.72 -13.99 -11.80
CA PRO A 913 -46.29 -13.53 -10.53
C PRO A 913 -45.76 -14.35 -9.36
N ILE A 914 -45.44 -13.70 -8.23
CA ILE A 914 -45.06 -14.38 -6.98
C ILE A 914 -46.27 -14.52 -6.07
N LEU A 915 -46.45 -15.70 -5.47
CA LEU A 915 -47.51 -16.00 -4.51
C LEU A 915 -46.94 -16.69 -3.27
N SER A 916 -47.42 -16.30 -2.08
CA SER A 916 -47.22 -17.07 -0.84
C SER A 916 -48.33 -18.11 -0.68
N ASP A 917 -48.00 -19.30 -0.19
CA ASP A 917 -48.97 -20.37 0.11
C ASP A 917 -48.82 -20.89 1.56
N GLU A 918 -49.54 -21.96 1.91
CA GLU A 918 -49.49 -22.56 3.26
C GLU A 918 -48.14 -23.22 3.61
N ASN A 919 -47.24 -23.38 2.63
CA ASN A 919 -45.93 -23.98 2.79
C ASN A 919 -44.80 -22.94 2.78
N THR A 920 -45.12 -21.65 2.63
CA THR A 920 -44.14 -20.56 2.69
C THR A 920 -43.54 -20.43 4.10
N VAL A 921 -42.21 -20.47 4.19
CA VAL A 921 -41.47 -20.20 5.42
C VAL A 921 -41.15 -18.71 5.51
N HIS A 922 -41.69 -18.04 6.52
CA HIS A 922 -41.52 -16.58 6.74
C HIS A 922 -41.23 -16.25 8.23
N ASP A 923 -41.22 -17.24 9.11
CA ASP A 923 -41.00 -17.06 10.55
C ASP A 923 -39.51 -17.06 10.94
N LYS A 924 -38.60 -17.05 9.97
CA LYS A 924 -37.14 -17.15 10.15
C LYS A 924 -36.38 -16.13 9.29
N PRO A 925 -35.16 -15.75 9.69
CA PRO A 925 -34.26 -14.97 8.84
C PRO A 925 -33.88 -15.69 7.55
N CYS A 926 -33.84 -14.96 6.45
CA CYS A 926 -33.43 -15.35 5.11
C CYS A 926 -32.70 -14.16 4.46
N HIS A 927 -31.44 -13.97 4.84
CA HIS A 927 -30.59 -12.90 4.30
C HIS A 927 -29.43 -13.47 3.47
N MET A 928 -28.86 -12.64 2.61
CA MET A 928 -27.64 -12.98 1.89
C MET A 928 -26.47 -13.21 2.88
N ASP A 929 -25.61 -14.19 2.60
CA ASP A 929 -24.47 -14.49 3.48
C ASP A 929 -23.54 -13.27 3.62
N GLY A 930 -23.09 -12.99 4.85
CA GLY A 930 -22.29 -11.81 5.16
C GLY A 930 -23.01 -10.44 5.05
N MET A 931 -24.28 -10.39 4.64
CA MET A 931 -25.05 -9.16 4.47
C MET A 931 -26.43 -9.28 5.13
N SER A 932 -26.47 -9.23 6.46
CA SER A 932 -27.72 -9.35 7.24
C SER A 932 -28.76 -8.28 6.92
N TRP A 933 -28.37 -7.14 6.36
CA TRP A 933 -29.29 -6.08 5.92
C TRP A 933 -29.93 -6.35 4.55
N MET A 934 -29.48 -7.36 3.80
CA MET A 934 -30.05 -7.71 2.49
C MET A 934 -30.91 -8.97 2.58
N SER A 935 -32.22 -8.77 2.52
CA SER A 935 -33.21 -9.87 2.49
C SER A 935 -33.16 -10.64 1.16
N LEU A 936 -33.14 -11.96 1.25
CA LEU A 936 -33.13 -12.89 0.13
C LEU A 936 -34.48 -13.60 0.01
N THR A 937 -34.92 -13.89 -1.22
CA THR A 937 -36.16 -14.62 -1.46
C THR A 937 -35.91 -15.87 -2.29
N VAL A 938 -36.43 -17.01 -1.83
CA VAL A 938 -36.34 -18.29 -2.54
C VAL A 938 -37.72 -18.69 -3.03
N VAL A 939 -37.85 -18.87 -4.34
CA VAL A 939 -39.10 -19.23 -4.99
C VAL A 939 -38.99 -20.49 -5.85
N GLN A 940 -40.12 -21.14 -6.07
CA GLN A 940 -40.25 -22.28 -6.97
C GLN A 940 -41.23 -21.97 -8.09
N LYS A 941 -40.87 -22.30 -9.33
CA LYS A 941 -41.83 -22.28 -10.43
C LYS A 941 -42.90 -23.36 -10.20
N ARG A 942 -44.18 -22.98 -10.27
CA ARG A 942 -45.33 -23.90 -10.18
C ARG A 942 -46.39 -23.60 -11.24
N ALA A 943 -47.08 -24.63 -11.72
CA ALA A 943 -48.25 -24.48 -12.58
C ALA A 943 -49.54 -24.59 -11.75
N SER A 944 -50.41 -23.56 -11.77
CA SER A 944 -51.74 -23.61 -11.16
C SER A 944 -52.86 -23.50 -12.21
N SER A 945 -53.92 -24.28 -12.03
CA SER A 945 -55.15 -24.17 -12.84
C SER A 945 -55.92 -22.87 -12.62
N GLU A 946 -55.67 -22.16 -11.50
CA GLU A 946 -56.37 -20.93 -11.13
C GLU A 946 -55.57 -19.65 -11.46
N HIS A 947 -54.24 -19.72 -11.46
CA HIS A 947 -53.35 -18.56 -11.60
C HIS A 947 -52.35 -18.64 -12.78
N GLY A 948 -52.29 -19.76 -13.51
CA GLY A 948 -51.28 -19.99 -14.55
C GLY A 948 -49.91 -20.34 -13.95
N ASP A 949 -48.86 -20.24 -14.78
CA ASP A 949 -47.47 -20.36 -14.34
C ASP A 949 -47.13 -19.20 -13.39
N HIS A 950 -46.71 -19.52 -12.17
CA HIS A 950 -46.36 -18.54 -11.13
C HIS A 950 -45.14 -19.04 -10.33
N HIS A 951 -44.60 -18.18 -9.48
CA HIS A 951 -43.56 -18.50 -8.51
C HIS A 951 -44.18 -18.61 -7.12
N ALA A 952 -44.08 -19.78 -6.49
CA ALA A 952 -44.48 -19.96 -5.09
C ALA A 952 -43.30 -19.66 -4.16
N ILE A 953 -43.49 -18.82 -3.15
CA ILE A 953 -42.45 -18.52 -2.16
C ILE A 953 -42.20 -19.77 -1.30
N ILE A 954 -40.96 -20.28 -1.36
CA ILE A 954 -40.50 -21.35 -0.48
C ILE A 954 -40.06 -20.75 0.85
N MET A 955 -39.23 -19.71 0.78
CA MET A 955 -38.70 -19.00 1.95
C MET A 955 -38.51 -17.53 1.62
N ALA A 956 -38.89 -16.66 2.55
CA ALA A 956 -38.69 -15.22 2.49
C ALA A 956 -38.34 -14.70 3.89
N ASP A 957 -37.65 -13.57 3.95
CA ASP A 957 -37.24 -12.99 5.22
C ASP A 957 -38.43 -12.51 6.06
N HIS A 958 -38.40 -12.82 7.36
CA HIS A 958 -39.40 -12.40 8.33
C HIS A 958 -39.58 -10.87 8.45
N GLU A 959 -38.56 -10.08 8.11
CA GLU A 959 -38.61 -8.61 8.14
C GLU A 959 -39.34 -8.02 6.93
N VAL A 960 -39.51 -8.77 5.84
CA VAL A 960 -40.17 -8.31 4.61
C VAL A 960 -41.64 -8.74 4.59
N PRO A 961 -42.62 -7.83 4.68
CA PRO A 961 -44.03 -8.19 4.61
C PRO A 961 -44.39 -8.93 3.32
N LEU A 962 -45.09 -10.07 3.44
CA LEU A 962 -45.46 -10.91 2.29
C LEU A 962 -46.32 -10.18 1.24
N GLU A 963 -47.04 -9.13 1.65
CA GLU A 963 -47.85 -8.29 0.76
C GLU A 963 -47.01 -7.58 -0.31
N LEU A 964 -45.74 -7.28 -0.03
CA LEU A 964 -44.85 -6.58 -0.97
C LEU A 964 -44.53 -7.41 -2.21
N TYR A 965 -44.59 -8.74 -2.13
CA TYR A 965 -44.33 -9.65 -3.25
C TYR A 965 -45.51 -9.76 -4.23
N GLN A 966 -46.69 -9.24 -3.89
CA GLN A 966 -47.89 -9.38 -4.72
C GLN A 966 -47.88 -8.45 -5.94
N GLU A 967 -47.07 -7.39 -5.92
CA GLU A 967 -47.02 -6.37 -6.98
C GLU A 967 -45.89 -6.61 -8.01
N ALA A 968 -44.76 -7.18 -7.59
CA ALA A 968 -43.58 -7.42 -8.43
C ALA A 968 -42.62 -8.47 -7.82
N LEU A 969 -41.64 -8.93 -8.61
CA LEU A 969 -40.46 -9.63 -8.08
C LEU A 969 -39.73 -8.73 -7.06
N PRO A 970 -39.09 -9.30 -6.02
CA PRO A 970 -38.38 -8.52 -5.02
C PRO A 970 -37.25 -7.69 -5.67
N ARG A 971 -37.07 -6.47 -5.16
CA ARG A 971 -35.87 -5.67 -5.42
C ARG A 971 -34.78 -6.17 -4.47
N GLY A 972 -34.01 -7.16 -4.91
CA GLY A 972 -32.96 -7.80 -4.11
C GLY A 972 -32.69 -9.25 -4.55
N PRO A 973 -31.82 -9.97 -3.83
CA PRO A 973 -31.41 -11.34 -4.16
C PRO A 973 -32.60 -12.31 -4.28
N LEU A 974 -32.64 -13.04 -5.40
CA LEU A 974 -33.71 -13.96 -5.76
C LEU A 974 -33.14 -15.29 -6.29
N LEU A 975 -33.59 -16.41 -5.72
CA LEU A 975 -33.35 -17.75 -6.24
C LEU A 975 -34.64 -18.35 -6.78
N ILE A 976 -34.60 -18.89 -8.01
CA ILE A 976 -35.75 -19.54 -8.66
C ILE A 976 -35.43 -21.00 -8.92
N PHE A 977 -36.21 -21.92 -8.35
CA PHE A 977 -36.08 -23.37 -8.57
C PHE A 977 -37.13 -23.93 -9.53
N ALA A 978 -36.80 -25.05 -10.18
CA ALA A 978 -37.69 -25.80 -11.04
C ALA A 978 -38.81 -26.51 -10.25
N GLU A 979 -39.90 -26.83 -10.95
CA GLU A 979 -41.12 -27.42 -10.37
C GLU A 979 -40.90 -28.84 -9.82
N ASP A 980 -39.92 -29.57 -10.35
CA ASP A 980 -39.62 -30.96 -10.01
C ASP A 980 -38.75 -31.12 -8.75
N VAL A 981 -38.30 -30.01 -8.15
CA VAL A 981 -37.51 -30.03 -6.92
C VAL A 981 -38.42 -30.12 -5.69
N ASP A 982 -38.04 -30.91 -4.69
CA ASP A 982 -38.79 -30.98 -3.43
C ASP A 982 -38.58 -29.70 -2.59
N SER A 983 -39.65 -28.93 -2.37
CA SER A 983 -39.60 -27.69 -1.59
C SER A 983 -39.14 -27.92 -0.14
N GLN A 984 -39.50 -29.04 0.49
CA GLN A 984 -39.08 -29.34 1.87
C GLN A 984 -37.59 -29.70 1.95
N ALA A 985 -37.06 -30.34 0.90
CA ALA A 985 -35.63 -30.60 0.78
C ALA A 985 -34.84 -29.29 0.65
N ILE A 986 -35.33 -28.33 -0.14
CA ILE A 986 -34.71 -26.99 -0.27
C ILE A 986 -34.66 -26.29 1.10
N VAL A 987 -35.78 -26.20 1.81
CA VAL A 987 -35.82 -25.53 3.14
C VAL A 987 -34.87 -26.18 4.14
N SER A 988 -34.84 -27.53 4.16
CA SER A 988 -33.94 -28.26 5.06
C SER A 988 -32.47 -27.99 4.70
N ARG A 989 -32.15 -27.96 3.40
CA ARG A 989 -30.80 -27.70 2.93
C ARG A 989 -30.36 -26.26 3.19
N ILE A 990 -31.25 -25.27 3.07
CA ILE A 990 -30.96 -23.88 3.45
C ILE A 990 -30.54 -23.80 4.92
N ALA A 991 -31.29 -24.45 5.82
CA ALA A 991 -30.97 -24.43 7.25
C ALA A 991 -29.61 -25.07 7.56
N GLU A 992 -29.22 -26.11 6.82
CA GLU A 992 -27.89 -26.71 6.92
C GLU A 992 -26.81 -25.76 6.35
N LEU A 993 -27.07 -25.13 5.20
CA LEU A 993 -26.10 -24.29 4.51
C LEU A 993 -25.85 -22.95 5.21
N GLN A 994 -26.84 -22.44 5.96
CA GLN A 994 -26.70 -21.25 6.80
C GLN A 994 -25.81 -21.49 8.03
N ASN A 995 -25.52 -22.75 8.39
CA ASN A 995 -24.55 -23.05 9.44
C ASN A 995 -23.12 -23.04 8.87
N LEU A 996 -22.54 -21.84 8.82
CA LEU A 996 -21.21 -21.59 8.25
C LEU A 996 -20.10 -22.42 8.92
N GLU A 997 -20.07 -22.45 10.26
CA GLU A 997 -19.06 -23.21 11.01
C GLU A 997 -19.10 -24.70 10.68
N ALA A 998 -20.30 -25.31 10.67
CA ALA A 998 -20.44 -26.73 10.37
C ALA A 998 -20.01 -27.07 8.93
N ARG A 999 -20.24 -26.16 7.96
CA ARG A 999 -19.78 -26.33 6.59
C ARG A 999 -18.26 -26.29 6.49
N ILE A 1000 -17.63 -25.30 7.13
CA ILE A 1000 -16.17 -25.18 7.15
C ILE A 1000 -15.56 -26.43 7.77
N GLU A 1001 -16.05 -26.86 8.93
CA GLU A 1001 -15.58 -28.08 9.60
C GLU A 1001 -15.75 -29.33 8.72
N HIS A 1002 -16.87 -29.45 8.02
CA HIS A 1002 -17.12 -30.56 7.11
C HIS A 1002 -16.11 -30.60 5.96
N ILE A 1003 -15.89 -29.47 5.28
CA ILE A 1003 -14.96 -29.38 4.16
C ILE A 1003 -13.54 -29.70 4.62
N VAL A 1004 -13.07 -29.09 5.72
CA VAL A 1004 -11.74 -29.34 6.29
C VAL A 1004 -11.57 -30.81 6.67
N ALA A 1005 -12.58 -31.43 7.30
CA ALA A 1005 -12.54 -32.85 7.65
C ALA A 1005 -12.45 -33.75 6.40
N GLN A 1006 -13.24 -33.47 5.36
CA GLN A 1006 -13.19 -34.22 4.10
C GLN A 1006 -11.86 -34.03 3.37
N THR A 1007 -11.28 -32.83 3.37
CA THR A 1007 -9.95 -32.58 2.82
C THR A 1007 -8.90 -33.43 3.55
N LEU A 1008 -8.90 -33.43 4.88
CA LEU A 1008 -7.97 -34.26 5.66
C LEU A 1008 -8.17 -35.76 5.37
N SER A 1009 -9.41 -36.25 5.29
CA SER A 1009 -9.70 -37.64 4.91
C SER A 1009 -9.24 -37.98 3.48
N TYR A 1010 -9.31 -37.04 2.54
CA TYR A 1010 -8.77 -37.22 1.19
C TYR A 1010 -7.23 -37.33 1.21
N LEU A 1011 -6.56 -36.50 2.01
CA LEU A 1011 -5.10 -36.58 2.20
C LEU A 1011 -4.68 -37.90 2.85
N ASP A 1012 -5.48 -38.42 3.78
CA ASP A 1012 -5.25 -39.72 4.43
C ASP A 1012 -5.60 -40.92 3.52
N GLY A 1013 -6.28 -40.68 2.40
CA GLY A 1013 -6.65 -41.71 1.42
C GLY A 1013 -7.99 -42.39 1.66
N ASP A 1014 -8.78 -41.90 2.61
CA ASP A 1014 -10.11 -42.43 2.95
C ASP A 1014 -11.22 -41.94 2.00
N VAL A 1015 -11.01 -40.78 1.35
CA VAL A 1015 -11.90 -40.19 0.35
C VAL A 1015 -11.20 -40.20 -1.01
N ASP A 1016 -11.93 -40.48 -2.09
CA ASP A 1016 -11.40 -40.45 -3.45
C ASP A 1016 -11.40 -39.01 -4.03
N PHE A 1017 -10.66 -38.82 -5.12
CA PHE A 1017 -10.51 -37.50 -5.74
C PHE A 1017 -11.84 -36.95 -6.26
N ASP A 1018 -12.68 -37.78 -6.88
CA ASP A 1018 -13.92 -37.34 -7.51
C ASP A 1018 -14.90 -36.79 -6.45
N ALA A 1019 -14.96 -37.42 -5.27
CA ALA A 1019 -15.80 -36.97 -4.17
C ALA A 1019 -15.34 -35.62 -3.59
N ILE A 1020 -14.05 -35.44 -3.30
CA ILE A 1020 -13.55 -34.17 -2.74
C ILE A 1020 -13.57 -33.05 -3.77
N ALA A 1021 -13.29 -33.33 -5.05
CA ALA A 1021 -13.34 -32.35 -6.12
C ALA A 1021 -14.76 -31.84 -6.34
N SER A 1022 -15.77 -32.71 -6.23
CA SER A 1022 -17.18 -32.31 -6.28
C SER A 1022 -17.54 -31.40 -5.09
N LEU A 1023 -17.09 -31.75 -3.89
CA LEU A 1023 -17.30 -30.93 -2.69
C LEU A 1023 -16.66 -29.53 -2.82
N TYR A 1024 -15.44 -29.45 -3.36
CA TYR A 1024 -14.75 -28.19 -3.60
C TYR A 1024 -15.49 -27.33 -4.63
N ALA A 1025 -15.93 -27.92 -5.75
CA ALA A 1025 -16.71 -27.21 -6.76
C ALA A 1025 -18.05 -26.68 -6.21
N GLU A 1026 -18.70 -27.43 -5.30
CA GLU A 1026 -19.98 -27.05 -4.70
C GLU A 1026 -19.88 -25.95 -3.64
N HIS A 1027 -18.78 -25.92 -2.89
CA HIS A 1027 -18.69 -25.06 -1.71
C HIS A 1027 -17.59 -24.01 -1.74
N LEU A 1028 -16.60 -24.10 -2.64
CA LEU A 1028 -15.50 -23.15 -2.73
C LEU A 1028 -15.51 -22.43 -4.08
N SER A 1029 -15.30 -21.11 -4.02
CA SER A 1029 -15.15 -20.27 -5.20
C SER A 1029 -13.99 -20.73 -6.06
N GLY A 1030 -14.23 -20.86 -7.36
CA GLY A 1030 -13.18 -21.01 -8.36
C GLY A 1030 -12.62 -19.65 -8.80
N GLU A 1031 -13.49 -18.68 -9.03
CA GLU A 1031 -13.13 -17.36 -9.58
C GLU A 1031 -12.23 -16.56 -8.63
N TYR A 1032 -12.57 -16.52 -7.34
CA TYR A 1032 -11.80 -15.79 -6.32
C TYR A 1032 -10.96 -16.71 -5.43
N PHE A 1033 -10.52 -17.84 -5.99
CA PHE A 1033 -9.76 -18.83 -5.23
C PHE A 1033 -8.42 -18.25 -4.73
N SER A 1034 -8.26 -18.14 -3.41
CA SER A 1034 -7.05 -17.71 -2.71
C SER A 1034 -6.55 -18.83 -1.80
N PRO A 1035 -5.54 -19.60 -2.22
CA PRO A 1035 -5.05 -20.72 -1.42
C PRO A 1035 -4.34 -20.28 -0.13
N ASN A 1036 -3.79 -19.07 -0.11
CA ASN A 1036 -3.10 -18.47 1.02
C ASN A 1036 -3.76 -17.15 1.39
N ALA A 1037 -3.57 -16.74 2.65
CA ALA A 1037 -3.79 -15.36 3.07
C ALA A 1037 -2.54 -14.55 2.66
N GLU A 1038 -2.72 -13.31 2.19
CA GLU A 1038 -1.63 -12.51 1.59
C GLU A 1038 -0.72 -11.83 2.63
N GLU A 1039 -0.94 -12.07 3.91
CA GLU A 1039 -0.19 -11.45 5.00
C GLU A 1039 1.12 -12.18 5.25
N TYR A 1040 2.24 -11.46 5.11
CA TYR A 1040 3.61 -11.94 5.31
C TYR A 1040 3.88 -12.57 6.69
N THR A 1041 3.02 -12.33 7.68
CA THR A 1041 3.21 -12.83 9.04
C THR A 1041 2.57 -14.21 9.31
N MET A 1042 1.87 -14.79 8.35
CA MET A 1042 1.11 -16.03 8.56
C MET A 1042 1.67 -17.21 7.78
N TYR A 1043 1.49 -18.42 8.31
CA TYR A 1043 1.79 -19.62 7.52
C TYR A 1043 0.75 -19.82 6.41
N GLY A 1044 1.22 -20.24 5.25
CA GLY A 1044 0.40 -20.56 4.08
C GLY A 1044 0.47 -22.04 3.70
N LEU A 1045 -0.46 -22.49 2.87
CA LEU A 1045 -0.48 -23.85 2.32
C LEU A 1045 0.77 -24.16 1.46
N ASP A 1046 1.42 -23.13 0.91
CA ASP A 1046 2.71 -23.17 0.21
C ASP A 1046 3.87 -23.66 1.07
N GLN A 1047 3.85 -23.39 2.38
CA GLN A 1047 4.85 -23.94 3.28
C GLN A 1047 4.56 -25.42 3.58
N PHE A 1048 3.29 -25.76 3.84
CA PHE A 1048 2.92 -27.11 4.24
C PHE A 1048 3.10 -28.16 3.15
N ILE A 1049 2.88 -27.82 1.88
CA ILE A 1049 3.01 -28.77 0.76
C ILE A 1049 4.37 -29.49 0.76
N TRP A 1050 5.44 -28.79 1.15
CA TRP A 1050 6.80 -29.34 1.20
C TRP A 1050 7.13 -30.08 2.50
N THR A 1051 6.34 -29.88 3.56
CA THR A 1051 6.47 -30.62 4.83
C THR A 1051 5.77 -31.98 4.83
N MET A 1052 4.88 -32.23 3.87
CA MET A 1052 4.10 -33.46 3.79
C MET A 1052 4.88 -34.61 3.16
N GLU A 1053 4.55 -35.83 3.58
CA GLU A 1053 4.98 -37.05 2.89
C GLU A 1053 4.55 -37.04 1.41
N PRO A 1054 5.34 -37.62 0.48
CA PRO A 1054 5.11 -37.51 -0.96
C PRO A 1054 3.68 -37.84 -1.41
N GLU A 1055 3.05 -38.90 -0.88
CA GLU A 1055 1.68 -39.27 -1.26
C GLU A 1055 0.65 -38.20 -0.86
N ARG A 1056 0.79 -37.61 0.33
CA ARG A 1056 -0.12 -36.56 0.82
C ARG A 1056 0.07 -35.27 0.04
N ARG A 1057 1.33 -34.89 -0.17
CA ARG A 1057 1.71 -33.75 -1.01
C ARG A 1057 1.08 -33.88 -2.40
N ASP A 1058 1.31 -35.01 -3.06
CA ASP A 1058 0.86 -35.25 -4.43
C ASP A 1058 -0.67 -35.21 -4.55
N ARG A 1059 -1.39 -35.79 -3.59
CA ARG A 1059 -2.86 -35.66 -3.46
C ARG A 1059 -3.27 -34.20 -3.29
N PHE A 1060 -2.65 -33.47 -2.38
CA PHE A 1060 -3.04 -32.10 -2.10
C PHE A 1060 -2.80 -31.16 -3.28
N THR A 1061 -1.62 -31.26 -3.93
CA THR A 1061 -1.30 -30.54 -5.16
C THR A 1061 -2.31 -30.86 -6.25
N LYS A 1062 -2.65 -32.15 -6.45
CA LYS A 1062 -3.65 -32.57 -7.43
C LYS A 1062 -5.01 -31.92 -7.16
N LEU A 1063 -5.46 -31.86 -5.91
CA LEU A 1063 -6.72 -31.23 -5.53
C LEU A 1063 -6.73 -29.73 -5.85
N LEU A 1064 -5.74 -28.99 -5.35
CA LEU A 1064 -5.69 -27.53 -5.46
C LEU A 1064 -5.53 -27.07 -6.92
N PHE A 1065 -4.64 -27.73 -7.67
CA PHE A 1065 -4.33 -27.32 -9.05
C PHE A 1065 -5.41 -27.74 -10.04
N ASN A 1066 -6.27 -28.71 -9.70
CA ASN A 1066 -7.43 -29.07 -10.50
C ASN A 1066 -8.70 -28.32 -10.11
N HIS A 1067 -8.80 -27.78 -8.88
CA HIS A 1067 -9.92 -26.91 -8.49
C HIS A 1067 -9.93 -25.63 -9.34
N ASN A 1068 -8.79 -24.94 -9.43
CA ASN A 1068 -8.63 -23.74 -10.25
C ASN A 1068 -7.15 -23.49 -10.60
N TYR A 1069 -6.86 -22.80 -11.73
CA TYR A 1069 -5.49 -22.39 -12.07
C TYR A 1069 -4.84 -21.49 -11.01
N ARG A 1070 -5.64 -20.73 -10.25
CA ARG A 1070 -5.17 -19.93 -9.11
C ARG A 1070 -4.58 -20.80 -7.99
N GLY A 1071 -4.81 -22.12 -8.01
CA GLY A 1071 -4.09 -23.07 -7.15
C GLY A 1071 -2.57 -23.03 -7.33
N PHE A 1072 -2.06 -22.64 -8.52
CA PHE A 1072 -0.62 -22.48 -8.77
C PHE A 1072 0.03 -21.38 -7.91
N LYS A 1073 -0.75 -20.49 -7.29
CA LYS A 1073 -0.25 -19.49 -6.33
C LYS A 1073 0.53 -20.13 -5.17
N ILE A 1074 0.26 -21.39 -4.84
CA ILE A 1074 0.98 -22.15 -3.78
C ILE A 1074 2.45 -22.38 -4.12
N ILE A 1075 2.83 -22.34 -5.40
CA ILE A 1075 4.22 -22.51 -5.85
C ILE A 1075 4.75 -21.25 -6.55
N GLU A 1076 3.97 -20.18 -6.57
CA GLU A 1076 4.35 -18.91 -7.18
C GLU A 1076 5.58 -18.33 -6.48
N ARG A 1077 6.53 -17.83 -7.28
CA ARG A 1077 7.87 -17.37 -6.82
C ARG A 1077 8.79 -18.46 -6.23
N ASN A 1078 8.40 -19.73 -6.29
CA ASN A 1078 9.16 -20.85 -5.73
C ASN A 1078 9.27 -22.04 -6.71
N TYR A 1079 9.35 -21.77 -8.02
CA TYR A 1079 9.34 -22.82 -9.04
C TYR A 1079 10.59 -23.71 -9.05
N GLU A 1080 11.71 -23.23 -8.51
CA GLU A 1080 12.97 -23.99 -8.38
C GLU A 1080 12.96 -24.90 -7.14
N LYS A 1081 12.21 -24.52 -6.10
CA LYS A 1081 12.14 -25.23 -4.81
C LYS A 1081 11.81 -26.73 -4.93
N PRO A 1082 10.85 -27.19 -5.76
CA PRO A 1082 10.60 -28.62 -5.97
C PRO A 1082 11.83 -29.40 -6.45
N TRP A 1083 12.60 -28.79 -7.34
CA TRP A 1083 13.82 -29.38 -7.90
C TRP A 1083 14.94 -29.42 -6.87
N LEU A 1084 15.19 -28.31 -6.17
CA LEU A 1084 16.20 -28.27 -5.10
C LEU A 1084 15.88 -29.28 -4.00
N HIS A 1085 14.61 -29.42 -3.61
CA HIS A 1085 14.17 -30.45 -2.67
C HIS A 1085 14.45 -31.86 -3.21
N HIS A 1086 14.16 -32.12 -4.48
CA HIS A 1086 14.49 -33.40 -5.12
C HIS A 1086 15.99 -33.70 -5.06
N GLN A 1087 16.84 -32.74 -5.44
CA GLN A 1087 18.30 -32.87 -5.41
C GLN A 1087 18.82 -33.15 -3.99
N LEU A 1088 18.31 -32.43 -2.99
CA LEU A 1088 18.65 -32.63 -1.59
C LEU A 1088 18.27 -34.05 -1.14
N THR A 1089 17.08 -34.53 -1.50
CA THR A 1089 16.60 -35.87 -1.14
C THR A 1089 17.41 -36.99 -1.80
N GLN A 1090 17.92 -36.75 -3.02
CA GLN A 1090 18.83 -37.68 -3.72
C GLN A 1090 20.30 -37.58 -3.23
N GLY A 1091 20.62 -36.60 -2.38
CA GLY A 1091 21.98 -36.32 -1.92
C GLY A 1091 22.89 -35.72 -2.99
N GLU A 1092 22.32 -35.09 -4.02
CA GLU A 1092 23.06 -34.38 -5.08
C GLU A 1092 23.60 -33.03 -4.59
N ILE A 1093 22.87 -32.37 -3.70
CA ILE A 1093 23.29 -31.16 -2.97
C ILE A 1093 23.22 -31.41 -1.46
N ASN A 1094 23.98 -30.65 -0.68
CA ASN A 1094 23.86 -30.66 0.79
C ASN A 1094 22.85 -29.58 1.25
N PHE A 1095 22.50 -29.61 2.53
CA PHE A 1095 21.53 -28.68 3.10
C PHE A 1095 22.00 -27.21 3.01
N GLU A 1096 23.29 -26.95 3.21
CA GLU A 1096 23.85 -25.60 3.11
C GLU A 1096 23.68 -25.01 1.70
N THR A 1097 23.98 -25.80 0.65
CA THR A 1097 23.76 -25.39 -0.75
C THR A 1097 22.28 -25.20 -1.08
N TYR A 1098 21.41 -26.05 -0.50
CA TYR A 1098 19.96 -25.89 -0.64
C TYR A 1098 19.50 -24.56 -0.03
N LEU A 1099 19.95 -24.24 1.18
CA LEU A 1099 19.54 -23.05 1.91
C LEU A 1099 20.02 -21.76 1.22
N GLU A 1100 21.27 -21.73 0.77
CA GLU A 1100 21.85 -20.63 -0.01
C GLU A 1100 21.00 -20.33 -1.25
N ARG A 1101 20.69 -21.35 -2.05
CA ARG A 1101 19.92 -21.19 -3.30
C ARG A 1101 18.47 -20.79 -3.13
N VAL A 1102 17.79 -21.32 -2.10
CA VAL A 1102 16.39 -20.95 -1.82
C VAL A 1102 16.27 -19.49 -1.33
N ARG A 1103 17.37 -18.91 -0.83
CA ARG A 1103 17.43 -17.56 -0.26
C ARG A 1103 17.91 -16.47 -1.22
N GLU A 1104 18.49 -16.82 -2.37
CA GLU A 1104 18.88 -15.83 -3.37
C GLU A 1104 17.64 -15.02 -3.80
N TYR A 1105 17.71 -13.70 -3.65
CA TYR A 1105 16.57 -12.75 -3.73
C TYR A 1105 15.83 -12.81 -5.09
N GLU A 1106 16.47 -13.35 -6.12
CA GLU A 1106 15.91 -13.51 -7.47
C GLU A 1106 15.29 -14.89 -7.73
N ASN A 1107 15.63 -15.91 -6.92
CA ASN A 1107 15.15 -17.31 -6.97
C ASN A 1107 14.76 -17.78 -8.38
N GLU A 1108 15.60 -17.48 -9.38
CA GLU A 1108 15.26 -17.70 -10.79
C GLU A 1108 15.15 -19.21 -11.05
N ALA A 1109 13.98 -19.62 -11.55
CA ALA A 1109 13.79 -21.00 -11.94
C ALA A 1109 14.79 -21.37 -13.04
N THR A 1110 15.48 -22.50 -12.89
CA THR A 1110 16.34 -23.01 -13.95
C THR A 1110 15.49 -23.76 -14.98
N GLU A 1111 15.98 -23.85 -16.23
CA GLU A 1111 15.35 -24.67 -17.27
C GLU A 1111 15.16 -26.13 -16.82
N THR A 1112 16.08 -26.64 -15.98
CA THR A 1112 15.98 -28.00 -15.42
C THR A 1112 14.89 -28.07 -14.34
N GLY A 1113 14.84 -27.10 -13.43
CA GLY A 1113 13.82 -27.05 -12.39
C GLY A 1113 12.41 -26.89 -12.94
N MET A 1114 12.24 -26.02 -13.94
CA MET A 1114 10.97 -25.85 -14.64
C MET A 1114 10.52 -27.15 -15.34
N ARG A 1115 11.44 -27.86 -16.00
CA ARG A 1115 11.16 -29.15 -16.63
C ARG A 1115 10.77 -30.22 -15.62
N PHE A 1116 11.43 -30.26 -14.47
CA PHE A 1116 11.08 -31.15 -13.37
C PHE A 1116 9.66 -30.87 -12.86
N LEU A 1117 9.34 -29.59 -12.62
CA LEU A 1117 8.01 -29.14 -12.21
C LEU A 1117 6.95 -29.61 -13.20
N LEU A 1118 7.09 -29.33 -14.50
CA LEU A 1118 6.10 -29.72 -15.52
C LEU A 1118 5.88 -31.24 -15.58
N ASN A 1119 6.94 -32.04 -15.46
CA ASN A 1119 6.81 -33.49 -15.41
C ASN A 1119 6.03 -33.95 -14.18
N TRP A 1120 6.31 -33.38 -13.01
CA TRP A 1120 5.56 -33.66 -11.79
C TRP A 1120 4.07 -33.30 -11.95
N LEU A 1121 3.73 -32.14 -12.53
CA LEU A 1121 2.34 -31.76 -12.79
C LEU A 1121 1.60 -32.74 -13.70
N MET A 1122 2.28 -33.29 -14.71
CA MET A 1122 1.71 -34.30 -15.59
C MET A 1122 1.48 -35.64 -14.86
N GLU A 1123 2.41 -36.06 -14.01
CA GLU A 1123 2.27 -37.26 -13.18
C GLU A 1123 1.09 -37.16 -12.21
N LEU A 1124 0.81 -35.95 -11.72
CA LEU A 1124 -0.33 -35.66 -10.85
C LEU A 1124 -1.68 -35.56 -11.58
N GLU A 1125 -1.70 -35.73 -12.91
CA GLU A 1125 -2.91 -35.58 -13.73
C GLU A 1125 -3.57 -34.18 -13.57
N VAL A 1126 -2.75 -33.12 -13.44
CA VAL A 1126 -3.26 -31.75 -13.43
C VAL A 1126 -3.87 -31.39 -14.79
N ASN A 1127 -5.01 -30.70 -14.78
CA ASN A 1127 -5.74 -30.29 -15.97
C ASN A 1127 -4.78 -29.59 -16.97
N PRO A 1128 -4.57 -30.16 -18.16
CA PRO A 1128 -3.65 -29.60 -19.14
C PRO A 1128 -4.00 -28.17 -19.59
N ALA A 1129 -5.26 -27.73 -19.45
CA ALA A 1129 -5.64 -26.35 -19.69
C ALA A 1129 -5.00 -25.38 -18.68
N HIS A 1130 -4.92 -25.76 -17.40
CA HIS A 1130 -4.28 -24.96 -16.36
C HIS A 1130 -2.76 -24.91 -16.58
N ILE A 1131 -2.14 -26.05 -16.90
CA ILE A 1131 -0.70 -26.12 -17.21
C ILE A 1131 -0.39 -25.28 -18.47
N THR A 1132 -1.23 -25.31 -19.51
CA THR A 1132 -1.02 -24.47 -20.70
C THR A 1132 -1.07 -22.98 -20.35
N LEU A 1133 -2.02 -22.54 -19.53
CA LEU A 1133 -2.06 -21.15 -19.06
C LEU A 1133 -0.78 -20.78 -18.29
N PHE A 1134 -0.31 -21.66 -17.42
CA PHE A 1134 0.96 -21.51 -16.71
C PHE A 1134 2.15 -21.39 -17.68
N CYS A 1135 2.30 -22.31 -18.63
CA CYS A 1135 3.40 -22.31 -19.60
C CYS A 1135 3.41 -21.10 -20.54
N ILE A 1136 2.26 -20.47 -20.82
CA ILE A 1136 2.20 -19.23 -21.61
C ILE A 1136 2.91 -18.10 -20.86
N LYS A 1137 2.62 -17.94 -19.56
CA LYS A 1137 3.25 -16.92 -18.70
C LYS A 1137 4.76 -17.14 -18.52
N TYR A 1138 5.24 -18.37 -18.68
CA TYR A 1138 6.64 -18.77 -18.49
C TYR A 1138 7.28 -19.26 -19.80
N SER A 1139 6.91 -18.64 -20.93
CA SER A 1139 7.34 -19.06 -22.27
C SER A 1139 8.81 -18.74 -22.60
N GLN A 1140 9.52 -18.05 -21.71
CA GLN A 1140 10.98 -17.90 -21.75
C GLN A 1140 11.70 -19.24 -21.53
N PHE A 1141 11.06 -20.22 -20.88
CA PHE A 1141 11.61 -21.56 -20.69
C PHE A 1141 11.28 -22.47 -21.87
N ASP A 1142 12.29 -23.20 -22.35
CA ASP A 1142 12.14 -24.14 -23.47
C ASP A 1142 11.20 -25.29 -23.07
N ALA A 1143 11.25 -25.75 -21.82
CA ALA A 1143 10.36 -26.78 -21.28
C ALA A 1143 8.87 -26.40 -21.37
N CYS A 1144 8.54 -25.13 -21.11
CA CYS A 1144 7.18 -24.61 -21.24
C CYS A 1144 6.73 -24.62 -22.71
N CYS A 1145 7.60 -24.19 -23.62
CA CYS A 1145 7.34 -24.24 -25.06
C CYS A 1145 7.12 -25.68 -25.54
N GLU A 1146 7.99 -26.61 -25.15
CA GLU A 1146 7.88 -28.04 -25.49
C GLU A 1146 6.58 -28.65 -25.00
N PHE A 1147 6.16 -28.35 -23.76
CA PHE A 1147 4.88 -28.81 -23.23
C PHE A 1147 3.70 -28.33 -24.10
N ILE A 1148 3.68 -27.05 -24.47
CA ILE A 1148 2.65 -26.49 -25.34
C ILE A 1148 2.66 -27.17 -26.71
N HIS A 1149 3.84 -27.43 -27.28
CA HIS A 1149 3.96 -28.13 -28.56
C HIS A 1149 3.39 -29.55 -28.50
N GLU A 1150 3.73 -30.33 -27.46
CA GLU A 1150 3.22 -31.69 -27.28
C GLU A 1150 1.71 -31.71 -26.99
N HIS A 1151 1.19 -30.73 -26.25
CA HIS A 1151 -0.24 -30.59 -26.02
C HIS A 1151 -0.97 -30.26 -27.33
N ALA A 1152 -0.45 -29.33 -28.14
CA ALA A 1152 -1.00 -28.96 -29.45
C ALA A 1152 -1.00 -30.13 -30.45
N ARG A 1153 -0.04 -31.06 -30.34
CA ARG A 1153 -0.02 -32.32 -31.12
C ARG A 1153 -1.07 -33.35 -30.66
N GLU A 1154 -1.92 -33.00 -29.68
CA GLU A 1154 -2.90 -33.88 -29.03
C GLU A 1154 -2.26 -35.14 -28.42
N ARG A 1155 -0.98 -35.09 -28.02
CA ARG A 1155 -0.29 -36.23 -27.40
C ARG A 1155 -0.55 -36.37 -25.91
N LEU A 1156 -1.03 -35.30 -25.27
CA LEU A 1156 -1.38 -35.26 -23.85
C LEU A 1156 -2.89 -35.32 -23.66
N SER A 1157 -3.61 -34.29 -24.14
CA SER A 1157 -5.07 -34.19 -24.04
C SER A 1157 -5.64 -33.35 -25.18
N SER A 1158 -6.95 -33.06 -25.13
CA SER A 1158 -7.59 -32.23 -26.16
C SER A 1158 -7.17 -30.77 -26.01
N PHE A 1159 -6.25 -30.34 -26.87
CA PHE A 1159 -5.82 -28.94 -26.95
C PHE A 1159 -6.99 -27.98 -27.17
N LYS A 1160 -8.03 -28.43 -27.90
CA LYS A 1160 -9.27 -27.68 -28.10
C LYS A 1160 -9.96 -27.27 -26.79
N LYS A 1161 -9.88 -28.10 -25.73
CA LYS A 1161 -10.43 -27.75 -24.41
C LYS A 1161 -9.62 -26.64 -23.75
N ALA A 1162 -8.29 -26.69 -23.87
CA ALA A 1162 -7.42 -25.62 -23.38
C ALA A 1162 -7.67 -24.30 -24.14
N LEU A 1163 -7.84 -24.34 -25.46
CA LEU A 1163 -8.20 -23.15 -26.24
C LEU A 1163 -9.56 -22.56 -25.82
N ALA A 1164 -10.52 -23.39 -25.40
CA ALA A 1164 -11.80 -22.89 -24.89
C ALA A 1164 -11.70 -22.27 -23.48
N TYR A 1165 -10.63 -22.61 -22.74
CA TYR A 1165 -10.37 -22.13 -21.38
C TYR A 1165 -9.55 -20.83 -21.36
N LEU A 1166 -8.60 -20.68 -22.28
CA LEU A 1166 -7.80 -19.47 -22.43
C LEU A 1166 -8.63 -18.35 -23.06
N HIS A 1167 -8.48 -17.10 -22.64
CA HIS A 1167 -9.03 -15.92 -23.33
C HIS A 1167 -8.19 -15.52 -24.57
N ALA A 1168 -8.68 -14.60 -25.40
CA ALA A 1168 -8.06 -14.26 -26.69
C ALA A 1168 -6.62 -13.76 -26.58
N GLY A 1169 -6.31 -12.95 -25.56
CA GLY A 1169 -4.96 -12.46 -25.32
C GLY A 1169 -3.95 -13.60 -25.18
N ARG A 1170 -4.22 -14.56 -24.27
CA ARG A 1170 -3.35 -15.74 -24.09
C ARG A 1170 -3.35 -16.66 -25.29
N ARG A 1171 -4.48 -16.77 -26.02
CA ARG A 1171 -4.51 -17.50 -27.30
C ARG A 1171 -3.64 -16.83 -28.37
N ALA A 1172 -3.48 -15.51 -28.35
CA ALA A 1172 -2.67 -14.76 -29.32
C ALA A 1172 -1.16 -14.86 -29.07
N GLU A 1173 -0.72 -15.24 -27.87
CA GLU A 1173 0.68 -15.57 -27.57
C GLU A 1173 1.08 -16.95 -28.13
N LEU A 1174 0.13 -17.88 -28.27
CA LEU A 1174 0.39 -19.24 -28.73
C LEU A 1174 1.04 -19.35 -30.12
N PRO A 1175 0.66 -18.60 -31.17
CA PRO A 1175 1.30 -18.67 -32.48
C PRO A 1175 2.82 -18.45 -32.44
N GLU A 1176 3.29 -17.51 -31.62
CA GLU A 1176 4.72 -17.27 -31.44
C GLU A 1176 5.41 -18.47 -30.79
N ILE A 1177 4.84 -18.98 -29.69
CA ILE A 1177 5.36 -20.15 -28.98
C ILE A 1177 5.40 -21.37 -29.91
N LEU A 1178 4.32 -21.64 -30.65
CA LEU A 1178 4.17 -22.76 -31.58
C LEU A 1178 5.09 -22.62 -32.81
N SER A 1179 5.46 -21.40 -33.20
CA SER A 1179 6.37 -21.15 -34.33
C SER A 1179 7.78 -21.69 -34.12
N LYS A 1180 8.19 -21.87 -32.86
CA LYS A 1180 9.48 -22.44 -32.48
C LYS A 1180 9.58 -23.96 -32.76
N ALA A 1181 8.46 -24.63 -33.07
CA ALA A 1181 8.41 -26.06 -33.36
C ALA A 1181 8.84 -26.40 -34.80
N SER A 1182 9.37 -27.60 -35.01
CA SER A 1182 9.78 -28.06 -36.36
C SER A 1182 8.61 -28.31 -37.33
N ASP A 1183 7.39 -28.50 -36.81
CA ASP A 1183 6.13 -28.70 -37.53
C ASP A 1183 5.14 -27.54 -37.29
N ALA A 1184 5.65 -26.34 -37.02
CA ALA A 1184 4.90 -25.13 -36.67
C ALA A 1184 3.67 -24.88 -37.55
N GLU A 1185 3.77 -25.07 -38.88
CA GLU A 1185 2.64 -24.88 -39.81
C GLU A 1185 1.39 -25.68 -39.42
N ASN A 1186 1.56 -26.92 -38.95
CA ASN A 1186 0.44 -27.78 -38.56
C ASN A 1186 -0.15 -27.36 -37.20
N LEU A 1187 0.69 -26.92 -36.27
CA LEU A 1187 0.27 -26.55 -34.92
C LEU A 1187 -0.46 -25.21 -34.91
N ILE A 1188 0.08 -24.22 -35.62
CA ILE A 1188 -0.52 -22.88 -35.75
C ILE A 1188 -1.86 -22.97 -36.52
N ALA A 1189 -2.00 -23.90 -37.48
CA ALA A 1189 -3.24 -24.11 -38.22
C ALA A 1189 -4.46 -24.46 -37.33
N LEU A 1190 -4.24 -24.96 -36.10
CA LEU A 1190 -5.31 -25.20 -35.13
C LEU A 1190 -6.03 -23.91 -34.70
N LEU A 1191 -5.32 -22.78 -34.73
CA LEU A 1191 -5.82 -21.45 -34.38
C LEU A 1191 -6.38 -20.68 -35.58
N ALA A 1192 -6.20 -21.19 -36.81
CA ALA A 1192 -6.60 -20.48 -38.05
C ALA A 1192 -8.11 -20.22 -38.16
N LYS A 1193 -8.94 -20.91 -37.38
CA LYS A 1193 -10.41 -20.73 -37.32
C LYS A 1193 -10.88 -20.07 -36.02
N ASP A 1194 -9.98 -19.47 -35.23
CA ASP A 1194 -10.38 -18.71 -34.04
C ASP A 1194 -11.38 -17.61 -34.44
N ARG A 1195 -12.21 -17.17 -33.49
CA ARG A 1195 -13.17 -16.08 -33.74
C ARG A 1195 -12.49 -14.73 -33.56
N SER A 1196 -11.60 -14.62 -32.58
CA SER A 1196 -10.88 -13.39 -32.27
C SER A 1196 -9.93 -13.02 -33.41
N ARG A 1197 -9.89 -11.73 -33.72
CA ARG A 1197 -9.01 -11.17 -34.72
C ARG A 1197 -7.55 -11.13 -34.27
N VAL A 1198 -7.29 -10.80 -33.00
CA VAL A 1198 -5.93 -10.74 -32.44
C VAL A 1198 -5.22 -12.09 -32.63
N VAL A 1199 -5.94 -13.19 -32.38
CA VAL A 1199 -5.44 -14.54 -32.59
C VAL A 1199 -5.17 -14.81 -34.07
N LYS A 1200 -6.05 -14.40 -34.99
CA LYS A 1200 -5.86 -14.59 -36.44
C LYS A 1200 -4.66 -13.81 -36.98
N GLU A 1201 -4.45 -12.58 -36.51
CA GLU A 1201 -3.32 -11.75 -36.91
C GLU A 1201 -2.00 -12.32 -36.39
N ALA A 1202 -1.96 -12.78 -35.14
CA ALA A 1202 -0.83 -13.53 -34.60
C ALA A 1202 -0.56 -14.80 -35.43
N VAL A 1203 -1.60 -15.58 -35.78
CA VAL A 1203 -1.46 -16.72 -36.70
C VAL A 1203 -0.86 -16.30 -38.04
N ALA A 1204 -1.33 -15.22 -38.65
CA ALA A 1204 -0.82 -14.75 -39.95
C ALA A 1204 0.64 -14.26 -39.87
N LYS A 1205 1.07 -13.69 -38.74
CA LYS A 1205 2.46 -13.25 -38.51
C LYS A 1205 3.44 -14.42 -38.50
N TYR A 1206 3.05 -15.56 -37.91
CA TYR A 1206 3.92 -16.71 -37.70
C TYR A 1206 3.66 -17.90 -38.64
N LEU A 1207 2.59 -17.87 -39.44
CA LEU A 1207 2.32 -18.85 -40.50
C LEU A 1207 2.81 -18.28 -41.85
N PRO A 1208 3.88 -18.82 -42.46
CA PRO A 1208 4.36 -18.30 -43.75
C PRO A 1208 3.27 -18.45 -44.81
N SER A 1209 3.00 -17.37 -45.55
CA SER A 1209 2.08 -17.40 -46.69
C SER A 1209 2.56 -18.45 -47.70
N VAL A 1210 1.82 -19.54 -47.84
CA VAL A 1210 1.97 -20.44 -49.00
C VAL A 1210 1.60 -19.60 -50.23
N ALA A 1211 2.62 -19.18 -50.98
CA ALA A 1211 2.42 -18.64 -52.31
C ALA A 1211 1.66 -19.67 -53.15
N GLU A 1212 0.57 -19.23 -53.80
CA GLU A 1212 -0.25 -20.02 -54.73
C GLU A 1212 0.56 -20.79 -55.79
#